data_AF-A0AAJ1UVK3-F1
#
_entry.id   AF-A0AAJ1UVK3-F1
#
_cell.length_a   1.000
_cell.length_b   1.000
_cell.length_c   1.000
_cell.angle_alpha   90.00
_cell.angle_beta   90.00
_cell.angle_gamma   90.00
#
_symmetry.space_group_name_H-M   'P 1'
#
loop_
_entity.id
_entity.type
_entity.pdbx_description
1 polymer ?
#
loop_
_entity_poly.entity_id
_entity_poly.type
_entity_poly.pdbx_seq_one_letter_code
_entity_poly.pdbx_strand_id
1 'polypeptide(L)'
;MKQLDYFFNPKSVAIIGASHKPGKIGYAILANFLGAGFKRKIYPVNPDTTPILGLKVYKSVLDIKDDLDLVIIVIPAESVPDVLRQCVKKRIESIIIISAGFSEIGEEGKKLEIKCKKIIEGTHARIIGPNCVSGSTGLLVRRKNPGTIEYVNIGDFVEHMLSKYSGYVRKTEDSVTLPSNILKDEDRIKVLSWDGNRIVFKDVVGILKKFNSIFYRVTVEGGRELCCTPEHPFLIKREDSLRKVECKDLSVGDLIPCCFEIDRDQAVNCINLLEEINRLPEKIKSELRVRYKDKSYDIQQFEKQSSEINLKDCFLTTKHGMVKVPLLFPITEEFCEILGLFIADGNYKSNQLVIGYIKEPEVEKKVRKDIDRVFVSRPNYRRKDLSKRKEIKFGGKLGKIFLKHILKIGDSAETKQIPAFIFNAKKRMIGSFLSSLFTGDGRVSYNKKRKRTTLFYYTVSKKLADQLQFLFNILGVGPFYVKKLDRKQMKIKNVQRSKITPLYEIRTDSTQALRKLSSIGFHFLDNRSSELSKFILRCSKKFKSRIKEPVFFRRVKKIERIPERGIAYDFEVADTHNLVFGQIIASNCIGVYDPYTHVDTLFLSRERCGRPKEGNIAFITQSGAVGSTILDWMSEEGIGISKFISYGNAMDVDDCDLLEYLADDDKTDVITVYLEGIEASGQKFMKIVKKVTKKKPVIILKAGRTEKGLRAVFSHTGSLGGSHKIYSAAFKQTGVIEANSWEELFDFARGFSTQSLPKENRIAIITDGGGFGVLATDEAEKQGLQLPEPSEKLKKEISKVMPPYATFHNPIDLTGDANANRYKVVIESCLKSNEFDGVIAITLFQVPTLEKEVVDHIVQLHKKYKKPLLVCAAGGKFTRELSRRLNEGNVPVYPTPERAIKTMAALVKYREWLKK
;
A
#
# COMPACT_ATOMS: atom_id res chain seq x y z
N MET A 1 -32.34 -6.88 16.37
CA MET A 1 -31.10 -6.42 15.70
C MET A 1 -31.03 -7.10 14.35
N LYS A 2 -30.78 -6.33 13.29
CA LYS A 2 -30.52 -6.88 11.96
C LYS A 2 -29.21 -7.67 12.01
N GLN A 3 -29.10 -8.73 11.22
CA GLN A 3 -27.93 -9.63 11.25
C GLN A 3 -26.58 -8.90 11.07
N LEU A 4 -26.56 -7.77 10.34
CA LEU A 4 -25.35 -6.97 10.08
C LEU A 4 -25.08 -5.87 11.12
N ASP A 5 -25.95 -5.64 12.11
CA ASP A 5 -25.77 -4.57 13.11
C ASP A 5 -24.46 -4.72 13.88
N TYR A 6 -23.99 -5.94 14.12
CA TYR A 6 -22.77 -6.19 14.89
C TYR A 6 -21.48 -5.72 14.17
N PHE A 7 -21.52 -5.48 12.85
CA PHE A 7 -20.40 -4.84 12.16
C PHE A 7 -20.26 -3.35 12.51
N PHE A 8 -21.37 -2.69 12.83
CA PHE A 8 -21.43 -1.24 13.01
C PHE A 8 -21.71 -0.82 14.44
N ASN A 9 -22.29 -1.68 15.27
CA ASN A 9 -22.68 -1.38 16.64
C ASN A 9 -22.34 -2.50 17.66
N PRO A 10 -21.13 -3.11 17.63
CA PRO A 10 -20.77 -4.19 18.56
C PRO A 10 -20.60 -3.68 20.00
N LYS A 11 -21.04 -4.48 20.97
CA LYS A 11 -20.77 -4.33 22.42
C LYS A 11 -19.40 -4.88 22.82
N SER A 12 -18.85 -5.78 22.02
CA SER A 12 -17.54 -6.38 22.26
C SER A 12 -16.85 -6.73 20.94
N VAL A 13 -15.56 -6.39 20.84
CA VAL A 13 -14.75 -6.60 19.64
C VAL A 13 -13.50 -7.39 20.00
N ALA A 14 -13.15 -8.43 19.25
CA ALA A 14 -11.85 -9.09 19.34
C ALA A 14 -11.00 -8.88 18.08
N ILE A 15 -9.72 -8.56 18.26
CA ILE A 15 -8.78 -8.31 17.17
C ILE A 15 -7.73 -9.41 17.15
N ILE A 16 -7.87 -10.34 16.19
CA ILE A 16 -7.01 -11.50 16.01
C ILE A 16 -5.83 -11.12 15.13
N GLY A 17 -4.61 -11.29 15.67
CA GLY A 17 -3.40 -10.74 15.05
C GLY A 17 -3.05 -9.34 15.56
N ALA A 18 -3.66 -8.89 16.67
CA ALA A 18 -3.28 -7.66 17.36
C ALA A 18 -1.78 -7.68 17.70
N SER A 19 -1.10 -6.53 17.64
CA SER A 19 0.36 -6.45 17.81
C SER A 19 0.73 -5.33 18.76
N HIS A 20 1.72 -5.52 19.63
CA HIS A 20 2.31 -4.45 20.45
C HIS A 20 3.28 -3.56 19.66
N LYS A 21 3.64 -3.96 18.43
CA LYS A 21 4.58 -3.23 17.57
C LYS A 21 3.84 -2.20 16.70
N PRO A 22 4.13 -0.89 16.85
CA PRO A 22 3.65 0.13 15.93
C PRO A 22 4.01 -0.19 14.47
N GLY A 23 3.14 0.19 13.54
CA GLY A 23 3.30 -0.06 12.10
C GLY A 23 2.86 -1.46 11.62
N LYS A 24 2.45 -2.35 12.53
CA LYS A 24 1.74 -3.58 12.17
C LYS A 24 0.24 -3.29 12.03
N ILE A 25 -0.44 -3.97 11.10
CA ILE A 25 -1.87 -3.78 10.86
C ILE A 25 -2.71 -4.00 12.13
N GLY A 26 -2.49 -5.11 12.83
CA GLY A 26 -3.21 -5.39 14.08
C GLY A 26 -2.92 -4.40 15.21
N TYR A 27 -1.81 -3.66 15.17
CA TYR A 27 -1.60 -2.51 16.06
C TYR A 27 -2.45 -1.32 15.62
N ALA A 28 -2.45 -1.00 14.32
CA ALA A 28 -3.16 0.15 13.77
C ALA A 28 -4.67 0.08 14.02
N ILE A 29 -5.30 -1.08 13.79
CA ILE A 29 -6.74 -1.27 14.04
C ILE A 29 -7.05 -1.06 15.52
N LEU A 30 -6.25 -1.67 16.41
CA LEU A 30 -6.47 -1.50 17.85
C LEU A 30 -6.29 -0.03 18.28
N ALA A 31 -5.26 0.64 17.77
CA ALA A 31 -5.03 2.06 18.02
C ALA A 31 -6.17 2.94 17.46
N ASN A 32 -6.75 2.57 16.32
CA ASN A 32 -7.85 3.30 15.71
C ASN A 32 -9.13 3.19 16.53
N PHE A 33 -9.49 2.01 17.05
CA PHE A 33 -10.63 1.86 17.98
C PHE A 33 -10.45 2.73 19.24
N LEU A 34 -9.26 2.69 19.84
CA LEU A 34 -8.98 3.50 21.03
C LEU A 34 -9.00 5.00 20.71
N GLY A 35 -8.40 5.40 19.59
CA GLY A 35 -8.37 6.78 19.11
C GLY A 35 -9.72 7.32 18.62
N ALA A 36 -10.64 6.43 18.22
CA ALA A 36 -12.02 6.77 17.88
C ALA A 36 -12.88 7.08 19.12
N GLY A 37 -12.41 6.73 20.32
CA GLY A 37 -13.20 6.85 21.54
C GLY A 37 -14.20 5.70 21.74
N PHE A 38 -13.93 4.52 21.17
CA PHE A 38 -14.79 3.34 21.38
C PHE A 38 -14.78 2.90 22.85
N LYS A 39 -15.87 3.15 23.57
CA LYS A 39 -15.97 2.94 25.03
C LYS A 39 -16.32 1.51 25.46
N ARG A 40 -16.56 0.62 24.50
CA ARG A 40 -17.04 -0.75 24.75
C ARG A 40 -15.87 -1.73 24.82
N LYS A 41 -16.15 -3.02 25.03
CA LYS A 41 -15.10 -3.99 25.35
C LYS A 41 -14.25 -4.32 24.11
N ILE A 42 -12.92 -4.20 24.22
CA ILE A 42 -11.96 -4.56 23.16
C ILE A 42 -11.01 -5.64 23.67
N TYR A 43 -10.85 -6.70 22.88
CA TYR A 43 -10.07 -7.88 23.18
C TYR A 43 -8.96 -8.12 22.15
N PRO A 44 -7.72 -7.69 22.41
CA PRO A 44 -6.59 -8.06 21.58
C PRO A 44 -6.30 -9.56 21.72
N VAL A 45 -6.16 -10.26 20.59
CA VAL A 45 -5.83 -11.69 20.55
C VAL A 45 -4.51 -11.88 19.82
N ASN A 46 -3.51 -12.39 20.55
CA ASN A 46 -2.20 -12.74 20.04
C ASN A 46 -1.62 -13.89 20.89
N PRO A 47 -1.00 -14.92 20.26
CA PRO A 47 -0.27 -15.96 21.00
C PRO A 47 0.78 -15.41 21.99
N ASP A 48 1.39 -14.27 21.65
CA ASP A 48 2.22 -13.46 22.53
C ASP A 48 1.32 -12.59 23.42
N THR A 49 1.05 -13.06 24.64
CA THR A 49 0.12 -12.44 25.61
C THR A 49 0.66 -11.15 26.26
N THR A 50 1.67 -10.53 25.67
CA THR A 50 2.20 -9.24 26.12
C THR A 50 1.10 -8.18 26.02
N PRO A 51 0.80 -7.41 27.09
CA PRO A 51 -0.19 -6.33 27.04
C PRO A 51 0.03 -5.36 25.87
N ILE A 52 -1.05 -4.98 25.18
CA ILE A 52 -1.00 -4.05 24.04
C ILE A 52 -1.83 -2.83 24.38
N LEU A 53 -1.23 -1.63 24.32
CA LEU A 53 -1.92 -0.35 24.58
C LEU A 53 -2.71 -0.35 25.91
N GLY A 54 -2.14 -0.96 26.96
CA GLY A 54 -2.76 -1.08 28.28
C GLY A 54 -3.81 -2.17 28.42
N LEU A 55 -4.13 -2.90 27.34
CA LEU A 55 -5.15 -3.96 27.34
C LEU A 55 -4.52 -5.34 27.57
N LYS A 56 -5.27 -6.19 28.29
CA LYS A 56 -4.95 -7.61 28.46
C LYS A 56 -5.10 -8.35 27.13
N VAL A 57 -4.12 -9.19 26.80
CA VAL A 57 -4.10 -9.97 25.54
C VAL A 57 -4.42 -11.44 25.80
N TYR A 58 -5.23 -12.01 24.91
CA TYR A 58 -5.68 -13.41 24.98
C TYR A 58 -4.98 -14.25 23.90
N LYS A 59 -4.75 -15.54 24.15
CA LYS A 59 -4.05 -16.41 23.18
C LYS A 59 -4.97 -16.84 22.04
N SER A 60 -6.22 -17.12 22.37
CA SER A 60 -7.29 -17.51 21.44
C SER A 60 -8.56 -16.73 21.75
N VAL A 61 -9.42 -16.60 20.74
CA VAL A 61 -10.78 -16.07 20.90
C VAL A 61 -11.62 -16.91 21.87
N LEU A 62 -11.32 -18.21 22.02
CA LEU A 62 -11.98 -19.11 22.97
C LEU A 62 -11.61 -18.85 24.43
N ASP A 63 -10.48 -18.18 24.69
CA ASP A 63 -10.04 -17.86 26.07
C ASP A 63 -10.79 -16.65 26.66
N ILE A 64 -11.49 -15.90 25.82
CA ILE A 64 -12.31 -14.76 26.23
C ILE A 64 -13.60 -15.33 26.84
N LYS A 65 -13.88 -15.02 28.11
CA LYS A 65 -15.09 -15.51 28.79
C LYS A 65 -16.35 -14.80 28.33
N ASP A 66 -16.23 -13.52 27.99
CA ASP A 66 -17.33 -12.70 27.51
C ASP A 66 -17.82 -13.15 26.13
N ASP A 67 -19.09 -12.84 25.85
CA ASP A 67 -19.66 -12.93 24.50
C ASP A 67 -19.03 -11.89 23.58
N LEU A 68 -18.87 -12.26 22.31
CA LEU A 68 -18.20 -11.47 21.28
C LEU A 68 -19.14 -11.18 20.12
N ASP A 69 -19.39 -9.91 19.87
CA ASP A 69 -20.23 -9.45 18.77
C ASP A 69 -19.47 -9.41 17.44
N LEU A 70 -18.23 -8.88 17.47
CA LEU A 70 -17.41 -8.68 16.28
C LEU A 70 -15.99 -9.26 16.45
N VAL A 71 -15.52 -9.97 15.43
CA VAL A 71 -14.12 -10.41 15.33
C VAL A 71 -13.45 -9.85 14.08
N ILE A 72 -12.25 -9.29 14.24
CA ILE A 72 -11.43 -8.78 13.15
C ILE A 72 -10.18 -9.66 13.01
N ILE A 73 -9.97 -10.23 11.82
CA ILE A 73 -8.91 -11.21 11.55
C ILE A 73 -7.82 -10.59 10.68
N VAL A 74 -6.58 -10.59 11.20
CA VAL A 74 -5.41 -9.98 10.56
C VAL A 74 -4.18 -10.90 10.63
N ILE A 75 -4.37 -12.15 10.25
CA ILE A 75 -3.35 -13.20 10.26
C ILE A 75 -3.12 -13.74 8.85
N PRO A 76 -2.06 -14.50 8.55
CA PRO A 76 -1.88 -15.09 7.22
C PRO A 76 -3.13 -15.88 6.76
N ALA A 77 -3.51 -15.77 5.49
CA ALA A 77 -4.76 -16.34 4.96
C ALA A 77 -4.89 -17.83 5.25
N GLU A 78 -3.80 -18.59 5.19
CA GLU A 78 -3.79 -20.03 5.48
C GLU A 78 -4.24 -20.39 6.91
N SER A 79 -4.14 -19.44 7.85
CA SER A 79 -4.53 -19.62 9.26
C SER A 79 -5.97 -19.18 9.54
N VAL A 80 -6.61 -18.47 8.59
CA VAL A 80 -7.97 -17.95 8.75
C VAL A 80 -9.01 -19.06 8.96
N PRO A 81 -9.00 -20.19 8.23
CA PRO A 81 -9.97 -21.27 8.45
C PRO A 81 -10.01 -21.80 9.90
N ASP A 82 -8.85 -21.91 10.56
CA ASP A 82 -8.77 -22.42 11.92
C ASP A 82 -9.34 -21.43 12.94
N VAL A 83 -9.20 -20.13 12.67
CA VAL A 83 -9.84 -19.08 13.47
C VAL A 83 -11.33 -19.03 13.22
N LEU A 84 -11.80 -19.16 11.97
CA LEU A 84 -13.23 -19.20 11.66
C LEU A 84 -13.95 -20.34 12.42
N ARG A 85 -13.34 -21.53 12.51
CA ARG A 85 -13.89 -22.63 13.33
C ARG A 85 -14.01 -22.26 14.81
N GLN A 86 -13.07 -21.51 15.35
CA GLN A 86 -13.15 -21.02 16.73
C GLN A 86 -14.27 -19.99 16.88
N CYS A 87 -14.44 -19.08 15.91
CA CYS A 87 -15.52 -18.10 15.90
C CYS A 87 -16.89 -18.79 15.85
N VAL A 88 -17.07 -19.79 14.97
CA VAL A 88 -18.30 -20.59 14.89
C VAL A 88 -18.56 -21.32 16.21
N LYS A 89 -17.53 -21.94 16.81
CA LYS A 89 -17.67 -22.61 18.11
C LYS A 89 -18.11 -21.65 19.23
N LYS A 90 -17.66 -20.39 19.18
CA LYS A 90 -18.03 -19.34 20.13
C LYS A 90 -19.32 -18.59 19.73
N ARG A 91 -20.00 -19.01 18.65
CA ARG A 91 -21.24 -18.42 18.13
C ARG A 91 -21.10 -16.92 17.83
N ILE A 92 -20.00 -16.54 17.20
CA ILE A 92 -19.75 -15.15 16.81
C ILE A 92 -20.57 -14.81 15.58
N GLU A 93 -21.28 -13.69 15.65
CA GLU A 93 -22.24 -13.24 14.63
C GLU A 93 -21.57 -12.50 13.46
N SER A 94 -20.56 -11.67 13.73
CA SER A 94 -19.91 -10.84 12.70
C SER A 94 -18.39 -10.97 12.69
N ILE A 95 -17.83 -11.14 11.49
CA ILE A 95 -16.40 -11.36 11.29
C ILE A 95 -15.90 -10.50 10.12
N ILE A 96 -14.84 -9.73 10.33
CA ILE A 96 -14.14 -8.98 9.28
C ILE A 96 -12.79 -9.64 9.03
N ILE A 97 -12.52 -10.03 7.79
CA ILE A 97 -11.25 -10.60 7.38
C ILE A 97 -10.46 -9.54 6.62
N ILE A 98 -9.35 -9.11 7.20
CA ILE A 98 -8.43 -8.14 6.60
C ILE A 98 -7.29 -8.87 5.84
N SER A 99 -7.08 -10.15 6.10
CA SER A 99 -6.02 -10.93 5.47
C SER A 99 -6.11 -10.98 3.94
N ALA A 100 -4.96 -10.94 3.26
CA ALA A 100 -4.83 -11.23 1.82
C ALA A 100 -4.21 -12.62 1.59
N GLY A 101 -4.36 -13.15 0.38
CA GLY A 101 -4.02 -14.51 -0.04
C GLY A 101 -5.24 -15.36 -0.44
N PHE A 102 -6.35 -14.75 -0.86
CA PHE A 102 -7.60 -15.41 -1.28
C PHE A 102 -7.80 -15.31 -2.80
N SER A 103 -9.03 -15.22 -3.33
CA SER A 103 -9.29 -15.30 -4.78
C SER A 103 -8.46 -14.34 -5.64
N GLU A 104 -7.97 -13.22 -5.08
CA GLU A 104 -7.07 -12.27 -5.75
C GLU A 104 -5.69 -12.84 -6.13
N ILE A 105 -5.26 -13.96 -5.53
CA ILE A 105 -4.00 -14.65 -5.89
C ILE A 105 -4.22 -15.85 -6.83
N GLY A 106 -5.44 -16.01 -7.35
CA GLY A 106 -5.82 -17.06 -8.30
C GLY A 106 -6.47 -18.28 -7.64
N GLU A 107 -6.40 -19.42 -8.33
CA GLU A 107 -7.21 -20.61 -8.03
C GLU A 107 -7.00 -21.19 -6.62
N GLU A 108 -5.76 -21.21 -6.12
CA GLU A 108 -5.45 -21.70 -4.77
C GLU A 108 -6.05 -20.80 -3.68
N GLY A 109 -6.03 -19.49 -3.89
CA GLY A 109 -6.68 -18.55 -2.99
C GLY A 109 -8.21 -18.64 -3.08
N LYS A 110 -8.77 -18.88 -4.28
CA LYS A 110 -10.21 -19.17 -4.46
C LYS A 110 -10.64 -20.44 -3.72
N LYS A 111 -9.83 -21.51 -3.74
CA LYS A 111 -10.08 -22.74 -2.96
C LYS A 111 -10.09 -22.44 -1.45
N LEU A 112 -9.19 -21.57 -0.99
CA LEU A 112 -9.14 -21.15 0.41
C LEU A 112 -10.38 -20.33 0.81
N GLU A 113 -10.85 -19.46 -0.07
CA GLU A 113 -12.08 -18.69 0.11
C GLU A 113 -13.32 -19.59 0.18
N ILE A 114 -13.46 -20.54 -0.77
CA ILE A 114 -14.52 -21.57 -0.76
C ILE A 114 -14.47 -22.38 0.54
N LYS A 115 -13.27 -22.74 1.02
CA LYS A 115 -13.09 -23.44 2.28
C LYS A 115 -13.57 -22.61 3.47
N CYS A 116 -13.34 -21.31 3.47
CA CYS A 116 -13.83 -20.40 4.52
C CYS A 116 -15.36 -20.29 4.48
N LYS A 117 -15.95 -20.14 3.28
CA LYS A 117 -17.41 -20.10 3.08
C LYS A 117 -18.08 -21.37 3.62
N LYS A 118 -17.54 -22.55 3.30
CA LYS A 118 -18.03 -23.84 3.82
C LYS A 118 -17.96 -23.98 5.35
N ILE A 119 -17.10 -23.22 6.03
CA ILE A 119 -16.99 -23.27 7.50
C ILE A 119 -18.14 -22.51 8.16
N ILE A 120 -18.61 -21.43 7.53
CA ILE A 120 -19.69 -20.58 8.06
C ILE A 120 -21.07 -20.93 7.50
N GLU A 121 -21.13 -21.71 6.42
CA GLU A 121 -22.37 -22.17 5.81
C GLU A 121 -23.24 -22.92 6.83
N GLY A 122 -24.52 -22.51 6.95
CA GLY A 122 -25.45 -23.05 7.94
C GLY A 122 -25.24 -22.54 9.38
N THR A 123 -24.36 -21.56 9.59
CA THR A 123 -24.14 -20.91 10.89
C THR A 123 -24.73 -19.50 10.90
N HIS A 124 -24.74 -18.85 12.06
CA HIS A 124 -25.20 -17.45 12.19
C HIS A 124 -24.14 -16.42 11.73
N ALA A 125 -22.89 -16.85 11.58
CA ALA A 125 -21.75 -15.98 11.31
C ALA A 125 -21.83 -15.36 9.90
N ARG A 126 -21.69 -14.04 9.82
CA ARG A 126 -21.54 -13.27 8.58
C ARG A 126 -20.13 -12.74 8.42
N ILE A 127 -19.64 -12.63 7.18
CA ILE A 127 -18.27 -12.18 6.87
C ILE A 127 -18.22 -10.98 5.91
N ILE A 128 -17.47 -9.95 6.29
CA ILE A 128 -16.96 -8.89 5.40
C ILE A 128 -15.47 -9.17 5.08
N GLY A 129 -15.07 -8.99 3.81
CA GLY A 129 -13.73 -9.35 3.30
C GLY A 129 -13.73 -10.66 2.50
N PRO A 130 -12.56 -11.24 2.13
CA PRO A 130 -11.19 -10.90 2.55
C PRO A 130 -10.50 -9.78 1.71
N ASN A 131 -9.15 -9.69 1.79
CA ASN A 131 -8.20 -9.03 0.86
C ASN A 131 -7.66 -7.60 1.22
N CYS A 132 -6.72 -7.47 2.17
CA CYS A 132 -6.13 -6.15 2.53
C CYS A 132 -4.63 -5.84 2.31
N VAL A 133 -3.71 -6.74 1.91
CA VAL A 133 -2.31 -6.33 1.62
C VAL A 133 -1.59 -7.31 0.70
N SER A 134 -0.94 -6.84 -0.37
CA SER A 134 0.18 -7.60 -0.95
C SER A 134 1.40 -6.72 -1.22
N GLY A 135 2.61 -7.27 -1.03
CA GLY A 135 3.89 -6.54 -1.13
C GLY A 135 4.89 -7.05 -2.16
N SER A 136 5.31 -6.17 -3.07
CA SER A 136 6.67 -5.90 -3.54
C SER A 136 7.58 -6.99 -4.19
N THR A 137 7.91 -6.81 -5.48
CA THR A 137 9.13 -7.37 -6.14
C THR A 137 10.30 -6.40 -6.19
N GLY A 138 11.46 -6.85 -5.70
CA GLY A 138 12.69 -6.07 -5.79
C GLY A 138 13.60 -6.41 -6.97
N LEU A 139 14.31 -5.37 -7.43
CA LEU A 139 15.25 -5.27 -8.53
C LEU A 139 16.56 -4.66 -8.01
N LEU A 140 17.69 -5.00 -8.63
CA LEU A 140 18.93 -4.25 -8.45
C LEU A 140 19.04 -3.12 -9.47
N VAL A 141 19.22 -1.91 -8.98
CA VAL A 141 19.51 -0.73 -9.81
C VAL A 141 20.86 -0.16 -9.41
N ARG A 142 21.61 0.38 -10.36
CA ARG A 142 22.80 1.18 -10.08
C ARG A 142 22.46 2.66 -10.26
N ARG A 143 22.57 3.46 -9.20
CA ARG A 143 22.42 4.92 -9.31
C ARG A 143 23.52 5.46 -10.21
N LYS A 144 23.22 6.43 -11.07
CA LYS A 144 24.26 7.08 -11.89
C LYS A 144 25.23 7.88 -11.01
N ASN A 145 24.72 8.53 -9.96
CA ASN A 145 25.50 9.24 -8.95
C ASN A 145 24.88 8.92 -7.57
N PRO A 146 25.57 8.24 -6.64
CA PRO A 146 27.03 8.00 -6.56
C PRO A 146 27.54 6.66 -7.15
N GLY A 147 26.88 6.06 -8.14
CA GLY A 147 27.39 4.82 -8.78
C GLY A 147 27.06 3.52 -8.02
N THR A 148 26.30 3.60 -6.93
CA THR A 148 26.03 2.48 -6.02
C THR A 148 24.94 1.54 -6.52
N ILE A 149 25.13 0.24 -6.28
CA ILE A 149 24.12 -0.80 -6.50
C ILE A 149 23.15 -0.83 -5.31
N GLU A 150 21.85 -0.72 -5.60
CA GLU A 150 20.76 -0.71 -4.63
C GLU A 150 19.73 -1.78 -4.98
N TYR A 151 19.11 -2.38 -3.95
CA TYR A 151 17.94 -3.24 -4.10
C TYR A 151 16.67 -2.39 -3.89
N VAL A 152 15.89 -2.19 -4.94
CA VAL A 152 14.67 -1.35 -4.96
C VAL A 152 13.46 -2.18 -5.36
N ASN A 153 12.27 -1.82 -4.88
CA ASN A 153 11.04 -2.38 -5.44
C ASN A 153 10.74 -1.72 -6.79
N ILE A 154 10.51 -2.48 -7.87
CA ILE A 154 10.23 -1.84 -9.17
C ILE A 154 8.93 -1.04 -9.14
N GLY A 155 7.84 -1.58 -8.59
CA GLY A 155 6.54 -0.90 -8.55
C GLY A 155 6.65 0.42 -7.79
N ASP A 156 7.17 0.38 -6.56
CA ASP A 156 7.36 1.59 -5.74
C ASP A 156 8.27 2.60 -6.44
N PHE A 157 9.34 2.12 -7.09
CA PHE A 157 10.26 2.98 -7.83
C PHE A 157 9.57 3.64 -9.02
N VAL A 158 8.88 2.88 -9.86
CA VAL A 158 8.21 3.40 -11.05
C VAL A 158 7.11 4.38 -10.65
N GLU A 159 6.26 4.04 -9.68
CA GLU A 159 5.22 4.95 -9.20
C GLU A 159 5.81 6.24 -8.60
N HIS A 160 6.87 6.14 -7.81
CA HIS A 160 7.58 7.30 -7.29
C HIS A 160 8.12 8.20 -8.40
N MET A 161 8.74 7.60 -9.43
CA MET A 161 9.30 8.33 -10.56
C MET A 161 8.23 9.00 -11.42
N LEU A 162 7.13 8.28 -11.71
CA LEU A 162 5.97 8.83 -12.43
C LEU A 162 5.31 9.97 -11.65
N SER A 163 5.27 9.89 -10.32
CA SER A 163 4.75 10.96 -9.46
C SER A 163 5.69 12.17 -9.42
N LYS A 164 6.99 11.96 -9.19
CA LYS A 164 8.01 13.02 -9.11
C LYS A 164 8.15 13.83 -10.40
N TYR A 165 7.94 13.18 -11.55
CA TYR A 165 8.08 13.78 -12.89
C TYR A 165 6.75 13.85 -13.64
N SER A 166 5.62 13.95 -12.95
CA SER A 166 4.26 13.85 -13.52
C SER A 166 4.00 14.77 -14.72
N GLY A 167 4.60 15.97 -14.75
CA GLY A 167 4.48 16.93 -15.85
C GLY A 167 5.18 16.52 -17.16
N TYR A 168 5.99 15.46 -17.14
CA TYR A 168 6.78 15.00 -18.29
C TYR A 168 6.39 13.60 -18.77
N VAL A 169 5.34 13.04 -18.18
CA VAL A 169 4.86 11.70 -18.45
C VAL A 169 4.01 11.69 -19.73
N ARG A 170 4.30 10.74 -20.63
CA ARG A 170 3.49 10.46 -21.82
C ARG A 170 2.47 9.36 -21.49
N LYS A 171 1.21 9.57 -21.87
CA LYS A 171 0.12 8.62 -21.63
C LYS A 171 -0.43 8.13 -22.96
N THR A 172 -0.63 6.82 -23.04
CA THR A 172 -1.37 6.14 -24.12
C THR A 172 -2.53 5.37 -23.50
N GLU A 173 -3.39 4.80 -24.33
CA GLU A 173 -4.56 4.04 -23.85
C GLU A 173 -4.16 2.82 -22.98
N ASP A 174 -3.01 2.21 -23.25
CA ASP A 174 -2.56 0.98 -22.58
C ASP A 174 -1.27 1.14 -21.77
N SER A 175 -0.66 2.34 -21.72
CA SER A 175 0.58 2.55 -20.96
C SER A 175 0.86 4.01 -20.58
N VAL A 176 1.67 4.15 -19.53
CA VAL A 176 2.30 5.39 -19.09
C VAL A 176 3.81 5.26 -19.26
N THR A 177 4.44 6.24 -19.89
CA THR A 177 5.89 6.24 -20.13
C THR A 177 6.54 7.55 -19.68
N LEU A 178 7.72 7.44 -19.08
CA LEU A 178 8.55 8.56 -18.65
C LEU A 178 9.95 8.41 -19.27
N PRO A 179 10.33 9.27 -20.23
CA PRO A 179 11.67 9.26 -20.83
C PRO A 179 12.77 9.58 -19.81
N SER A 180 13.88 8.84 -19.83
CA SER A 180 14.92 9.00 -18.81
C SER A 180 15.80 10.24 -19.00
N ASN A 181 15.82 10.84 -20.20
CA ASN A 181 16.56 12.06 -20.50
C ASN A 181 16.08 13.26 -19.66
N ILE A 182 14.84 13.21 -19.17
CA ILE A 182 14.23 14.24 -18.31
C ILE A 182 14.64 14.08 -16.84
N LEU A 183 15.12 12.90 -16.46
CA LEU A 183 15.50 12.62 -15.08
C LEU A 183 16.79 13.36 -14.71
N LYS A 184 16.79 13.97 -13.52
CA LYS A 184 18.00 14.50 -12.88
C LYS A 184 19.02 13.38 -12.69
N ASP A 185 20.31 13.70 -12.68
CA ASP A 185 21.39 12.70 -12.59
C ASP A 185 21.32 11.80 -11.34
N GLU A 186 20.79 12.32 -10.23
CA GLU A 186 20.55 11.56 -8.98
C GLU A 186 19.46 10.48 -9.11
N ASP A 187 18.51 10.67 -10.03
CA ASP A 187 17.39 9.78 -10.26
C ASP A 187 17.62 8.81 -11.44
N ARG A 188 18.67 9.06 -12.23
CA ARG A 188 19.04 8.17 -13.32
C ARG A 188 19.59 6.87 -12.76
N ILE A 189 19.06 5.77 -13.28
CA ILE A 189 19.45 4.42 -12.90
C ILE A 189 19.97 3.64 -14.10
N LYS A 190 20.87 2.71 -13.81
CA LYS A 190 21.24 1.62 -14.70
C LYS A 190 20.69 0.33 -14.15
N VAL A 191 20.34 -0.59 -15.03
CA VAL A 191 19.85 -1.91 -14.69
C VAL A 191 20.77 -2.96 -15.29
N LEU A 192 20.73 -4.16 -14.71
CA LEU A 192 21.54 -5.27 -15.21
C LEU A 192 20.99 -5.77 -16.54
N SER A 193 21.85 -5.85 -17.54
CA SER A 193 21.56 -6.36 -18.89
C SER A 193 22.70 -7.26 -19.38
N TRP A 194 22.44 -8.05 -20.42
CA TRP A 194 23.45 -8.88 -21.10
C TRP A 194 23.89 -8.23 -22.41
N ASP A 195 25.20 -7.99 -22.58
CA ASP A 195 25.74 -7.34 -23.79
C ASP A 195 26.08 -8.29 -24.94
N GLY A 196 25.82 -9.59 -24.78
CA GLY A 196 26.20 -10.65 -25.73
C GLY A 196 27.31 -11.55 -25.22
N ASN A 197 28.18 -11.06 -24.32
CA ASN A 197 29.33 -11.80 -23.79
C ASN A 197 29.37 -11.82 -22.25
N ARG A 198 28.91 -10.75 -21.60
CA ARG A 198 28.90 -10.58 -20.14
C ARG A 198 27.69 -9.77 -19.67
N ILE A 199 27.47 -9.76 -18.35
CA ILE A 199 26.47 -8.92 -17.72
C ILE A 199 27.07 -7.56 -17.42
N VAL A 200 26.36 -6.51 -17.82
CA VAL A 200 26.77 -5.11 -17.65
C VAL A 200 25.59 -4.27 -17.16
N PHE A 201 25.89 -3.16 -16.49
CA PHE A 201 24.88 -2.15 -16.18
C PHE A 201 24.62 -1.28 -17.41
N LYS A 202 23.38 -1.29 -17.90
CA LYS A 202 22.92 -0.45 -19.01
C LYS A 202 21.98 0.64 -18.51
N ASP A 203 22.05 1.80 -19.17
CA ASP A 203 21.20 2.93 -18.84
C ASP A 203 19.74 2.63 -19.13
N VAL A 204 18.88 2.96 -18.16
CA VAL A 204 17.44 3.02 -18.38
C VAL A 204 17.17 4.26 -19.22
N VAL A 205 16.57 4.08 -20.39
CA VAL A 205 16.19 5.15 -21.33
C VAL A 205 14.72 5.55 -21.20
N GLY A 206 13.91 4.73 -20.52
CA GLY A 206 12.50 4.99 -20.27
C GLY A 206 11.95 4.17 -19.10
N ILE A 207 11.00 4.74 -18.38
CA ILE A 207 10.26 4.09 -17.29
C ILE A 207 8.83 3.85 -17.76
N LEU A 208 8.32 2.62 -17.65
CA LEU A 208 7.02 2.23 -18.17
C LEU A 208 6.11 1.63 -17.11
N LYS A 209 4.82 1.93 -17.25
CA LYS A 209 3.71 1.27 -16.57
C LYS A 209 2.67 0.90 -17.62
N LYS A 210 2.56 -0.38 -17.97
CA LYS A 210 1.58 -0.91 -18.91
C LYS A 210 0.36 -1.42 -18.15
N PHE A 211 -0.83 -1.12 -18.65
CA PHE A 211 -2.08 -1.61 -18.10
C PHE A 211 -2.53 -2.87 -18.84
N ASN A 212 -3.38 -3.68 -18.20
CA ASN A 212 -4.08 -4.78 -18.85
C ASN A 212 -3.15 -5.82 -19.55
N SER A 213 -1.94 -5.99 -19.02
CA SER A 213 -0.93 -6.91 -19.57
C SER A 213 -1.29 -8.34 -19.22
N ILE A 214 -1.16 -9.26 -20.18
CA ILE A 214 -1.19 -10.70 -19.90
C ILE A 214 0.13 -11.08 -19.22
N PHE A 215 0.13 -12.10 -18.37
CA PHE A 215 1.37 -12.60 -17.77
C PHE A 215 1.57 -14.09 -17.98
N TYR A 216 2.84 -14.48 -18.00
CA TYR A 216 3.30 -15.85 -17.93
C TYR A 216 4.21 -16.01 -16.71
N ARG A 217 4.02 -17.11 -15.98
CA ARG A 217 4.91 -17.61 -14.93
C ARG A 217 5.86 -18.63 -15.53
N VAL A 218 7.13 -18.26 -15.69
CA VAL A 218 8.20 -19.11 -16.17
C VAL A 218 8.97 -19.65 -14.96
N THR A 219 8.84 -20.95 -14.70
CA THR A 219 9.62 -21.66 -13.68
C THR A 219 10.81 -22.35 -14.33
N VAL A 220 12.01 -22.15 -13.82
CA VAL A 220 13.22 -22.82 -14.30
C VAL A 220 13.79 -23.80 -13.30
N GLU A 221 14.70 -24.65 -13.78
CA GLU A 221 15.38 -25.62 -12.97
C GLU A 221 15.95 -24.98 -11.70
N GLY A 222 15.70 -25.63 -10.57
CA GLY A 222 16.10 -25.11 -9.28
C GLY A 222 15.20 -24.06 -8.63
N GLY A 223 13.97 -23.92 -9.12
CA GLY A 223 12.86 -23.29 -8.39
C GLY A 223 12.77 -21.77 -8.53
N ARG A 224 13.52 -21.18 -9.46
CA ARG A 224 13.38 -19.75 -9.78
C ARG A 224 12.15 -19.57 -10.65
N GLU A 225 11.30 -18.62 -10.29
CA GLU A 225 10.11 -18.21 -11.03
C GLU A 225 10.29 -16.78 -11.56
N LEU A 226 9.85 -16.54 -12.79
CA LEU A 226 9.82 -15.24 -13.45
C LEU A 226 8.38 -14.98 -13.89
N CYS A 227 7.87 -13.79 -13.62
CA CYS A 227 6.53 -13.38 -14.02
C CYS A 227 6.65 -12.21 -15.00
N CYS A 228 6.22 -12.39 -16.24
CA CYS A 228 6.51 -11.44 -17.31
C CYS A 228 5.41 -11.43 -18.37
N THR A 229 5.37 -10.38 -19.21
CA THR A 229 4.39 -10.25 -20.29
C THR A 229 4.73 -11.17 -21.47
N PRO A 230 3.78 -11.49 -22.37
CA PRO A 230 4.03 -12.32 -23.55
C PRO A 230 5.21 -11.85 -24.40
N GLU A 231 5.37 -10.54 -24.55
CA GLU A 231 6.39 -9.87 -25.36
C GLU A 231 7.71 -9.71 -24.61
N HIS A 232 7.76 -10.08 -23.33
CA HIS A 232 8.98 -9.97 -22.55
C HIS A 232 10.04 -10.91 -23.13
N PRO A 233 11.22 -10.40 -23.50
CA PRO A 233 12.21 -11.23 -24.15
C PRO A 233 12.98 -12.10 -23.17
N PHE A 234 13.29 -13.29 -23.62
CA PHE A 234 14.21 -14.22 -23.02
C PHE A 234 15.38 -14.44 -23.98
N LEU A 235 16.57 -14.61 -23.41
CA LEU A 235 17.68 -15.20 -24.15
C LEU A 235 17.67 -16.70 -23.90
N ILE A 236 17.70 -17.48 -24.97
CA ILE A 236 17.80 -18.94 -24.92
C ILE A 236 19.05 -19.42 -25.66
N LYS A 237 19.65 -20.50 -25.19
CA LYS A 237 20.72 -21.22 -25.89
C LYS A 237 20.14 -22.42 -26.64
N ARG A 238 20.27 -22.46 -27.97
CA ARG A 238 19.94 -23.62 -28.83
C ARG A 238 21.12 -23.88 -29.78
N GLU A 239 21.60 -25.12 -29.84
CA GLU A 239 22.63 -25.57 -30.81
C GLU A 239 23.85 -24.63 -30.85
N ASP A 240 24.42 -24.31 -29.68
CA ASP A 240 25.55 -23.39 -29.46
C ASP A 240 25.38 -21.92 -29.90
N SER A 241 24.19 -21.53 -30.37
CA SER A 241 23.83 -20.13 -30.63
C SER A 241 22.92 -19.56 -29.53
N LEU A 242 23.13 -18.29 -29.17
CA LEU A 242 22.19 -17.52 -28.35
C LEU A 242 21.14 -16.88 -29.24
N ARG A 243 19.87 -17.09 -28.90
CA ARG A 243 18.73 -16.49 -29.63
C ARG A 243 17.84 -15.75 -28.64
N LYS A 244 17.30 -14.61 -29.09
CA LYS A 244 16.25 -13.89 -28.39
C LYS A 244 14.91 -14.49 -28.79
N VAL A 245 14.09 -14.82 -27.81
CA VAL A 245 12.70 -15.27 -28.00
C VAL A 245 11.80 -14.46 -27.07
N GLU A 246 10.55 -14.22 -27.45
CA GLU A 246 9.60 -13.62 -26.52
C GLU A 246 9.06 -14.68 -25.56
N CYS A 247 8.52 -14.28 -24.42
CA CYS A 247 7.97 -15.20 -23.42
C CYS A 247 6.88 -16.11 -24.01
N LYS A 248 6.09 -15.59 -24.95
CA LYS A 248 5.05 -16.35 -25.66
C LYS A 248 5.63 -17.45 -26.56
N ASP A 249 6.88 -17.30 -27.00
CA ASP A 249 7.60 -18.24 -27.86
C ASP A 249 8.58 -19.12 -27.07
N LEU A 250 8.70 -18.88 -25.75
CA LEU A 250 9.53 -19.66 -24.86
C LEU A 250 8.93 -21.06 -24.67
N SER A 251 9.76 -22.08 -24.75
CA SER A 251 9.35 -23.48 -24.62
C SER A 251 9.92 -24.13 -23.37
N VAL A 252 9.16 -25.07 -22.79
CA VAL A 252 9.70 -25.96 -21.74
C VAL A 252 10.88 -26.73 -22.34
N GLY A 253 12.01 -26.73 -21.65
CA GLY A 253 13.25 -27.31 -22.17
C GLY A 253 14.26 -26.29 -22.67
N ASP A 254 13.86 -25.06 -22.97
CA ASP A 254 14.77 -23.98 -23.38
C ASP A 254 15.77 -23.66 -22.26
N LEU A 255 16.98 -23.32 -22.66
CA LEU A 255 18.10 -23.03 -21.76
C LEU A 255 18.25 -21.52 -21.60
N ILE A 256 17.83 -20.97 -20.46
CA ILE A 256 17.97 -19.54 -20.16
C ILE A 256 19.22 -19.26 -19.32
N PRO A 257 19.93 -18.15 -19.53
CA PRO A 257 21.07 -17.78 -18.73
C PRO A 257 20.64 -17.44 -17.29
N CYS A 258 21.40 -17.92 -16.31
CA CYS A 258 21.16 -17.84 -14.88
C CYS A 258 22.51 -17.78 -14.15
N CYS A 259 22.63 -16.89 -13.16
CA CYS A 259 23.86 -16.57 -12.42
C CYS A 259 24.83 -15.73 -13.25
N PHE A 260 25.35 -14.66 -12.62
CA PHE A 260 25.83 -13.47 -13.30
C PHE A 260 26.99 -12.86 -12.51
N GLU A 261 28.25 -13.21 -12.80
CA GLU A 261 29.34 -12.37 -12.26
C GLU A 261 29.25 -10.99 -12.93
N ILE A 262 29.09 -9.94 -12.13
CA ILE A 262 28.93 -8.56 -12.59
C ILE A 262 30.23 -7.84 -12.30
N ASP A 263 30.61 -6.92 -13.18
CA ASP A 263 31.72 -6.04 -12.90
C ASP A 263 31.38 -5.05 -11.77
N ARG A 264 32.31 -4.87 -10.83
CA ARG A 264 32.10 -4.15 -9.56
C ARG A 264 33.18 -3.08 -9.36
N ASP A 265 33.49 -2.36 -10.43
CA ASP A 265 34.61 -1.41 -10.56
C ASP A 265 34.75 -0.36 -9.44
N GLN A 266 33.70 -0.13 -8.64
CA GLN A 266 33.70 0.83 -7.53
C GLN A 266 33.34 0.16 -6.20
N ALA A 267 34.29 -0.60 -5.65
CA ALA A 267 34.11 -1.17 -4.32
C ALA A 267 34.09 -0.06 -3.26
N VAL A 268 32.99 0.03 -2.51
CA VAL A 268 32.83 0.99 -1.42
C VAL A 268 33.69 0.52 -0.24
N ASN A 269 34.59 1.39 0.22
CA ASN A 269 35.49 1.12 1.35
C ASN A 269 35.10 1.88 2.63
N CYS A 270 34.15 2.81 2.55
CA CYS A 270 33.65 3.55 3.70
C CYS A 270 32.18 3.95 3.51
N ILE A 271 31.48 4.17 4.61
CA ILE A 271 30.10 4.68 4.65
C ILE A 271 30.16 6.12 5.13
N ASN A 272 29.66 7.07 4.33
CA ASN A 272 29.49 8.45 4.78
C ASN A 272 28.26 8.53 5.68
N LEU A 273 28.47 8.53 6.99
CA LEU A 273 27.37 8.55 7.95
C LEU A 273 26.60 9.87 7.94
N LEU A 274 27.22 10.98 7.55
CA LEU A 274 26.54 12.28 7.49
C LEU A 274 25.41 12.25 6.46
N GLU A 275 25.68 11.73 5.26
CA GLU A 275 24.68 11.55 4.19
C GLU A 275 23.53 10.62 4.64
N GLU A 276 23.85 9.53 5.35
CA GLU A 276 22.83 8.61 5.84
C GLU A 276 21.99 9.20 6.97
N ILE A 277 22.59 10.02 7.84
CA ILE A 277 21.90 10.70 8.94
C ILE A 277 20.87 11.70 8.39
N ASN A 278 21.18 12.39 7.30
CA ASN A 278 20.29 13.38 6.70
C ASN A 278 18.95 12.79 6.25
N ARG A 279 18.94 11.49 5.97
CA ARG A 279 17.75 10.72 5.58
C ARG A 279 16.94 10.21 6.78
N LEU A 280 17.42 10.40 8.01
CA LEU A 280 16.73 9.94 9.22
C LEU A 280 15.63 10.91 9.68
N PRO A 281 14.57 10.42 10.37
CA PRO A 281 13.61 11.29 11.03
C PRO A 281 14.27 12.21 12.06
N GLU A 282 13.77 13.45 12.19
CA GLU A 282 14.29 14.46 13.13
C GLU A 282 14.39 13.97 14.57
N LYS A 283 13.42 13.14 15.01
CA LYS A 283 13.44 12.51 16.33
C LYS A 283 14.73 11.72 16.58
N ILE A 284 15.25 10.99 15.57
CA ILE A 284 16.48 10.20 15.70
C ILE A 284 17.71 11.09 15.53
N LYS A 285 17.68 12.03 14.56
CA LYS A 285 18.77 12.99 14.35
C LYS A 285 19.09 13.80 15.60
N SER A 286 18.06 14.22 16.34
CA SER A 286 18.21 14.98 17.59
C SER A 286 19.00 14.25 18.69
N GLU A 287 19.09 12.91 18.62
CA GLU A 287 19.85 12.10 19.58
C GLU A 287 21.34 11.99 19.23
N LEU A 288 21.72 12.37 18.01
CA LEU A 288 23.06 12.26 17.46
C LEU A 288 23.82 13.57 17.57
N ARG A 289 25.14 13.45 17.70
CA ARG A 289 26.10 14.55 17.74
C ARG A 289 27.33 14.19 16.92
N VAL A 290 27.93 15.17 16.27
CA VAL A 290 29.25 15.03 15.63
C VAL A 290 30.30 15.61 16.57
N ARG A 291 31.34 14.84 16.89
CA ARG A 291 32.51 15.33 17.62
C ARG A 291 33.66 15.54 16.66
N TYR A 292 34.28 16.71 16.77
CA TYR A 292 35.50 17.08 16.05
C TYR A 292 36.40 17.81 17.04
N LYS A 293 37.63 17.30 17.24
CA LYS A 293 38.51 17.73 18.34
C LYS A 293 37.76 17.64 19.69
N ASP A 294 37.83 18.67 20.52
CA ASP A 294 37.15 18.75 21.82
C ASP A 294 35.71 19.29 21.75
N LYS A 295 35.22 19.59 20.54
CA LYS A 295 33.90 20.19 20.33
C LYS A 295 32.87 19.13 19.94
N SER A 296 31.64 19.32 20.40
CA SER A 296 30.48 18.49 20.08
C SER A 296 29.42 19.37 19.42
N TYR A 297 28.98 18.96 18.24
CA TYR A 297 28.06 19.70 17.39
C TYR A 297 26.75 18.95 17.23
N ASP A 298 25.66 19.69 17.16
CA ASP A 298 24.37 19.20 16.67
C ASP A 298 24.46 18.99 15.16
N ILE A 299 23.70 18.04 14.58
CA ILE A 299 23.82 17.68 13.15
C ILE A 299 23.64 18.92 12.25
N GLN A 300 22.58 19.69 12.44
CA GLN A 300 22.28 20.89 11.65
C GLN A 300 23.36 21.99 11.80
N GLN A 301 23.95 22.09 12.98
CA GLN A 301 25.03 23.05 13.24
C GLN A 301 26.32 22.61 12.54
N PHE A 302 26.62 21.31 12.58
CA PHE A 302 27.80 20.73 11.93
C PHE A 302 27.71 20.87 10.42
N GLU A 303 26.55 20.64 9.80
CA GLU A 303 26.37 20.78 8.34
C GLU A 303 26.73 22.18 7.84
N LYS A 304 26.29 23.23 8.54
CA LYS A 304 26.61 24.63 8.19
C LYS A 304 28.10 24.95 8.26
N GLN A 305 28.88 24.18 9.02
CA GLN A 305 30.32 24.37 9.24
C GLN A 305 31.17 23.28 8.54
N SER A 306 30.52 22.30 7.92
CA SER A 306 31.18 21.08 7.44
C SER A 306 32.06 21.30 6.21
N SER A 307 31.85 22.38 5.46
CA SER A 307 32.66 22.74 4.27
C SER A 307 34.13 23.01 4.59
N GLU A 308 34.45 23.36 5.83
CA GLU A 308 35.81 23.69 6.29
C GLU A 308 36.43 22.58 7.15
N ILE A 309 35.70 21.48 7.42
CA ILE A 309 36.11 20.42 8.35
C ILE A 309 36.37 19.12 7.60
N ASN A 310 37.54 18.52 7.82
CA ASN A 310 37.85 17.20 7.29
C ASN A 310 37.03 16.11 8.00
N LEU A 311 36.08 15.51 7.29
CA LEU A 311 35.19 14.47 7.83
C LEU A 311 35.92 13.23 8.37
N LYS A 312 37.17 12.98 7.95
CA LYS A 312 38.00 11.86 8.46
C LYS A 312 38.31 11.97 9.95
N ASP A 313 38.35 13.20 10.46
CA ASP A 313 38.68 13.48 11.87
C ASP A 313 37.43 13.59 12.75
N CYS A 314 36.25 13.36 12.17
CA CYS A 314 34.97 13.52 12.83
C CYS A 314 34.41 12.18 13.31
N PHE A 315 33.77 12.19 14.48
CA PHE A 315 33.15 11.01 15.07
C PHE A 315 31.67 11.25 15.36
N LEU A 316 30.85 10.28 14.99
CA LEU A 316 29.45 10.24 15.39
C LEU A 316 29.34 9.68 16.81
N THR A 317 28.51 10.33 17.63
CA THR A 317 28.16 9.86 18.97
C THR A 317 26.73 10.22 19.35
N THR A 318 26.29 9.82 20.55
CA THR A 318 25.01 10.27 21.12
C THR A 318 25.26 11.29 22.24
N LYS A 319 24.27 12.13 22.56
CA LYS A 319 24.38 13.24 23.54
C LYS A 319 25.08 12.87 24.87
N HIS A 320 24.83 11.66 25.38
CA HIS A 320 25.42 11.14 26.63
C HIS A 320 26.17 9.80 26.43
N GLY A 321 26.52 9.44 25.19
CA GLY A 321 27.12 8.15 24.87
C GLY A 321 28.63 8.15 24.96
N MET A 322 29.20 7.04 25.44
CA MET A 322 30.65 6.78 25.39
C MET A 322 31.10 6.15 24.07
N VAL A 323 30.18 5.58 23.30
CA VAL A 323 30.46 4.97 22.00
C VAL A 323 30.67 6.07 20.96
N LYS A 324 31.75 5.94 20.20
CA LYS A 324 32.05 6.80 19.05
C LYS A 324 32.35 5.93 17.84
N VAL A 325 31.90 6.37 16.67
CA VAL A 325 32.27 5.74 15.38
C VAL A 325 32.72 6.84 14.41
N PRO A 326 33.70 6.58 13.54
CA PRO A 326 34.12 7.56 12.54
C PRO A 326 32.96 7.97 11.63
N LEU A 327 32.86 9.26 11.30
CA LEU A 327 31.80 9.78 10.42
C LEU A 327 31.96 9.27 8.98
N LEU A 328 33.21 9.10 8.53
CA LEU A 328 33.57 8.25 7.40
C LEU A 328 33.87 6.84 7.92
N PHE A 329 32.83 6.04 8.08
CA PHE A 329 32.93 4.74 8.74
C PHE A 329 33.63 3.73 7.81
N PRO A 330 34.81 3.20 8.16
CA PRO A 330 35.51 2.24 7.31
C PRO A 330 34.73 0.92 7.25
N ILE A 331 34.50 0.43 6.04
CA ILE A 331 34.05 -0.95 5.86
C ILE A 331 35.31 -1.80 6.03
N THR A 332 35.28 -2.81 6.91
CA THR A 332 36.40 -3.75 7.13
C THR A 332 35.90 -5.19 7.13
N GLU A 333 36.81 -6.17 7.07
CA GLU A 333 36.45 -7.59 7.19
C GLU A 333 35.82 -7.86 8.57
N GLU A 334 36.38 -7.28 9.64
CA GLU A 334 35.88 -7.39 11.02
C GLU A 334 34.44 -6.86 11.14
N PHE A 335 34.17 -5.68 10.57
CA PHE A 335 32.82 -5.12 10.58
C PHE A 335 31.83 -6.01 9.83
N CYS A 336 32.23 -6.50 8.66
CA CYS A 336 31.42 -7.44 7.88
C CYS A 336 31.15 -8.75 8.63
N GLU A 337 32.13 -9.28 9.38
CA GLU A 337 31.93 -10.46 10.23
C GLU A 337 30.92 -10.21 11.36
N ILE A 338 31.03 -9.06 12.04
CA ILE A 338 30.09 -8.66 13.10
C ILE A 338 28.67 -8.59 12.54
N LEU A 339 28.50 -8.01 11.34
CA LEU A 339 27.20 -7.91 10.69
C LEU A 339 26.62 -9.27 10.32
N GLY A 340 27.43 -10.19 9.76
CA GLY A 340 26.95 -11.52 9.40
C GLY A 340 26.48 -12.31 10.63
N LEU A 341 27.26 -12.29 11.72
CA LEU A 341 26.84 -12.89 13.00
C LEU A 341 25.60 -12.21 13.58
N PHE A 342 25.50 -10.88 13.53
CA PHE A 342 24.35 -10.16 14.06
C PHE A 342 23.07 -10.39 13.23
N ILE A 343 23.19 -10.61 11.93
CA ILE A 343 22.03 -10.96 11.09
C ILE A 343 21.55 -12.37 11.42
N ALA A 344 22.47 -13.32 11.62
CA ALA A 344 22.14 -14.70 11.95
C ALA A 344 21.56 -14.85 13.37
N ASP A 345 22.31 -14.45 14.40
CA ASP A 345 21.98 -14.73 15.81
C ASP A 345 21.94 -13.46 16.68
N GLY A 346 21.77 -12.29 16.07
CA GLY A 346 21.77 -11.00 16.75
C GLY A 346 20.38 -10.41 17.01
N ASN A 347 20.23 -9.75 18.15
CA ASN A 347 19.00 -9.13 18.63
C ASN A 347 19.27 -7.77 19.30
N TYR A 348 18.26 -6.90 19.27
CA TYR A 348 18.30 -5.60 19.96
C TYR A 348 17.71 -5.76 21.36
N LYS A 349 18.49 -5.50 22.42
CA LYS A 349 18.00 -5.50 23.82
C LYS A 349 18.25 -4.14 24.46
N SER A 350 17.19 -3.48 24.93
CA SER A 350 17.23 -2.13 25.53
C SER A 350 17.99 -1.11 24.66
N ASN A 351 19.18 -0.70 25.11
CA ASN A 351 20.09 0.24 24.44
C ASN A 351 21.38 -0.44 23.96
N GLN A 352 21.39 -1.74 23.68
CA GLN A 352 22.57 -2.47 23.22
C GLN A 352 22.23 -3.48 22.13
N LEU A 353 23.25 -3.81 21.34
CA LEU A 353 23.25 -4.93 20.41
C LEU A 353 23.68 -6.18 21.16
N VAL A 354 23.04 -7.31 20.87
CA VAL A 354 23.36 -8.61 21.45
C VAL A 354 23.58 -9.61 20.33
N ILE A 355 24.65 -10.40 20.42
CA ILE A 355 24.85 -11.62 19.63
C ILE A 355 24.71 -12.81 20.58
N GLY A 356 23.94 -13.81 20.16
CA GLY A 356 23.65 -15.03 20.92
C GLY A 356 24.86 -15.96 21.10
N TYR A 357 24.56 -17.25 21.34
CA TYR A 357 25.55 -18.21 21.83
C TYR A 357 26.49 -18.69 20.72
N ILE A 358 27.75 -18.26 20.81
CA ILE A 358 28.86 -18.80 20.03
C ILE A 358 29.38 -20.05 20.74
N LYS A 359 29.38 -21.20 20.06
CA LYS A 359 29.74 -22.50 20.65
C LYS A 359 31.24 -22.59 20.94
N GLU A 360 32.07 -22.06 20.05
CA GLU A 360 33.52 -22.16 20.08
C GLU A 360 34.14 -20.96 20.85
N PRO A 361 34.86 -21.19 21.97
CA PRO A 361 35.44 -20.12 22.77
C PRO A 361 36.41 -19.20 22.02
N GLU A 362 37.20 -19.73 21.08
CA GLU A 362 38.15 -18.95 20.28
C GLU A 362 37.45 -17.99 19.31
N VAL A 363 36.31 -18.41 18.75
CA VAL A 363 35.47 -17.55 17.90
C VAL A 363 34.86 -16.43 18.75
N GLU A 364 34.37 -16.75 19.94
CA GLU A 364 33.85 -15.75 20.89
C GLU A 364 34.91 -14.69 21.22
N LYS A 365 36.14 -15.12 21.50
CA LYS A 365 37.27 -14.24 21.82
C LYS A 365 37.65 -13.33 20.64
N LYS A 366 37.68 -13.87 19.42
CA LYS A 366 37.92 -13.08 18.20
C LYS A 366 36.84 -12.03 17.99
N VAL A 367 35.57 -12.41 18.06
CA VAL A 367 34.43 -11.50 17.84
C VAL A 367 34.41 -10.37 18.85
N ARG A 368 34.76 -10.62 20.11
CA ARG A 368 34.89 -9.57 21.13
C ARG A 368 35.96 -8.55 20.75
N LYS A 369 37.14 -9.01 20.32
CA LYS A 369 38.24 -8.15 19.88
C LYS A 369 37.86 -7.32 18.65
N ASP A 370 37.13 -7.92 17.72
CA ASP A 370 36.67 -7.24 16.51
C ASP A 370 35.62 -6.17 16.83
N ILE A 371 34.70 -6.46 17.77
CA ILE A 371 33.73 -5.48 18.28
C ILE A 371 34.44 -4.29 18.93
N ASP A 372 35.44 -4.53 19.77
CA ASP A 372 36.18 -3.47 20.48
C ASP A 372 36.94 -2.56 19.50
N ARG A 373 37.42 -3.12 18.38
CA ARG A 373 38.08 -2.36 17.31
C ARG A 373 37.10 -1.50 16.52
N VAL A 374 35.92 -2.03 16.23
CA VAL A 374 34.91 -1.34 15.39
C VAL A 374 34.11 -0.31 16.18
N PHE A 375 33.75 -0.62 17.43
CA PHE A 375 32.99 0.24 18.32
C PHE A 375 33.87 0.62 19.51
N VAL A 376 34.42 1.85 19.49
CA VAL A 376 35.26 2.36 20.57
C VAL A 376 34.42 2.57 21.84
N SER A 377 34.24 1.52 22.64
CA SER A 377 33.61 1.53 23.97
C SER A 377 33.91 0.24 24.73
N ARG A 378 34.20 0.31 26.03
CA ARG A 378 34.42 -0.89 26.87
C ARG A 378 33.11 -1.69 27.00
N PRO A 379 33.00 -2.94 26.50
CA PRO A 379 31.83 -3.76 26.74
C PRO A 379 31.79 -4.16 28.22
N ASN A 380 30.76 -3.73 28.96
CA ASN A 380 30.53 -4.17 30.33
C ASN A 380 30.21 -5.67 30.35
N TYR A 381 31.23 -6.48 30.65
CA TYR A 381 31.09 -7.92 30.85
C TYR A 381 30.64 -8.20 32.29
N ARG A 382 29.46 -8.80 32.46
CA ARG A 382 29.10 -9.47 33.72
C ARG A 382 29.17 -10.97 33.51
N ARG A 383 30.19 -11.61 34.09
CA ARG A 383 30.17 -13.03 34.42
C ARG A 383 29.18 -13.15 35.59
N LYS A 384 27.92 -13.46 35.31
CA LYS A 384 27.02 -13.99 36.36
C LYS A 384 26.87 -15.47 36.10
N ASP A 385 27.17 -16.23 37.14
CA ASP A 385 26.94 -17.66 37.23
C ASP A 385 25.51 -18.04 36.84
N LEU A 386 25.37 -19.31 36.47
CA LEU A 386 24.15 -20.09 36.18
C LEU A 386 23.90 -20.39 34.70
N SER A 387 24.00 -21.69 34.42
CA SER A 387 23.42 -22.45 33.30
C SER A 387 22.47 -21.70 32.35
N LYS A 388 22.85 -21.67 31.06
CA LYS A 388 22.06 -21.38 29.82
C LYS A 388 22.30 -20.00 29.17
N ARG A 389 23.23 -20.04 28.18
CA ARG A 389 23.58 -19.08 27.09
C ARG A 389 24.56 -17.93 27.43
N LYS A 390 25.76 -18.01 26.85
CA LYS A 390 26.73 -16.90 26.75
C LYS A 390 26.24 -15.90 25.69
N GLU A 391 26.15 -14.61 26.02
CA GLU A 391 25.77 -13.52 25.09
C GLU A 391 26.88 -12.47 25.01
N ILE A 392 27.09 -11.88 23.82
CA ILE A 392 28.00 -10.74 23.62
C ILE A 392 27.17 -9.47 23.46
N LYS A 393 27.39 -8.46 24.32
CA LYS A 393 26.68 -7.18 24.28
C LYS A 393 27.60 -6.05 23.82
N PHE A 394 27.16 -5.20 22.89
CA PHE A 394 28.00 -4.15 22.30
C PHE A 394 27.22 -2.98 21.71
N GLY A 395 27.94 -1.96 21.23
CA GLY A 395 27.45 -0.87 20.39
C GLY A 395 26.62 0.21 21.10
N GLY A 396 26.01 -0.06 22.25
CA GLY A 396 25.22 0.94 22.98
C GLY A 396 24.05 1.52 22.15
N LYS A 397 23.56 2.70 22.57
CA LYS A 397 22.46 3.39 21.87
C LYS A 397 22.86 3.77 20.44
N LEU A 398 24.11 4.19 20.25
CA LEU A 398 24.65 4.54 18.94
C LEU A 398 24.67 3.35 17.98
N GLY A 399 25.19 2.19 18.41
CA GLY A 399 25.24 0.98 17.60
C GLY A 399 23.85 0.46 17.23
N LYS A 400 22.87 0.61 18.13
CA LYS A 400 21.46 0.36 17.80
C LYS A 400 20.97 1.28 16.69
N ILE A 401 21.21 2.58 16.80
CA ILE A 401 20.83 3.54 15.74
C ILE A 401 21.53 3.20 14.43
N PHE A 402 22.82 2.90 14.49
CA PHE A 402 23.62 2.56 13.33
C PHE A 402 23.11 1.31 12.61
N LEU A 403 22.96 0.17 13.31
CA LEU A 403 22.48 -1.05 12.65
C LEU A 403 21.00 -0.98 12.27
N LYS A 404 20.14 -0.42 13.12
CA LYS A 404 18.67 -0.43 12.91
C LYS A 404 18.21 0.63 11.91
N HIS A 405 18.72 1.84 12.00
CA HIS A 405 18.20 2.98 11.24
C HIS A 405 19.06 3.35 10.04
N ILE A 406 20.39 3.31 10.18
CA ILE A 406 21.33 3.60 9.08
C ILE A 406 21.47 2.37 8.17
N LEU A 407 21.86 1.22 8.71
CA LEU A 407 22.01 -0.02 7.91
C LEU A 407 20.69 -0.78 7.67
N LYS A 408 19.60 -0.31 8.29
CA LYS A 408 18.24 -0.83 8.17
C LYS A 408 18.11 -2.32 8.52
N ILE A 409 18.95 -2.87 9.39
CA ILE A 409 18.84 -4.28 9.80
C ILE A 409 17.60 -4.45 10.68
N GLY A 410 16.72 -5.39 10.29
CA GLY A 410 15.47 -5.63 10.99
C GLY A 410 15.64 -6.15 12.42
N ASP A 411 14.65 -5.85 13.27
CA ASP A 411 14.63 -6.20 14.69
C ASP A 411 14.06 -7.58 15.01
N SER A 412 13.54 -8.29 14.01
CA SER A 412 13.02 -9.65 14.11
C SER A 412 13.58 -10.53 13.00
N ALA A 413 13.59 -11.84 13.19
CA ALA A 413 14.13 -12.79 12.22
C ALA A 413 13.46 -12.65 10.83
N GLU A 414 12.17 -12.29 10.80
CA GLU A 414 11.39 -12.09 9.57
C GLU A 414 11.73 -10.78 8.83
N THR A 415 12.32 -9.81 9.52
CA THR A 415 12.65 -8.48 8.97
C THR A 415 14.15 -8.28 8.72
N LYS A 416 14.99 -9.25 9.09
CA LYS A 416 16.42 -9.22 8.77
C LYS A 416 16.66 -9.08 7.27
N GLN A 417 17.67 -8.32 6.90
CA GLN A 417 18.06 -8.03 5.51
C GLN A 417 19.55 -7.71 5.43
N ILE A 418 20.13 -7.90 4.24
CA ILE A 418 21.50 -7.51 3.90
C ILE A 418 21.58 -5.97 3.77
N PRO A 419 22.50 -5.29 4.49
CA PRO A 419 22.76 -3.87 4.29
C PRO A 419 23.18 -3.54 2.85
N ALA A 420 22.66 -2.46 2.29
CA ALA A 420 22.86 -2.10 0.88
C ALA A 420 24.34 -2.01 0.46
N PHE A 421 25.21 -1.51 1.34
CA PHE A 421 26.63 -1.38 1.04
C PHE A 421 27.34 -2.73 0.78
N ILE A 422 26.83 -3.85 1.31
CA ILE A 422 27.43 -5.18 1.13
C ILE A 422 27.43 -5.57 -0.36
N PHE A 423 26.40 -5.18 -1.12
CA PHE A 423 26.34 -5.39 -2.56
C PHE A 423 27.46 -4.63 -3.32
N ASN A 424 28.06 -3.63 -2.69
CA ASN A 424 29.15 -2.80 -3.21
C ASN A 424 30.50 -3.03 -2.48
N ALA A 425 30.60 -3.91 -1.48
CA ALA A 425 31.82 -4.14 -0.71
C ALA A 425 32.85 -5.02 -1.45
N LYS A 426 34.15 -4.92 -1.12
CA LYS A 426 35.18 -5.79 -1.74
C LYS A 426 34.85 -7.28 -1.56
N LYS A 427 35.21 -8.13 -2.54
CA LYS A 427 34.91 -9.58 -2.53
C LYS A 427 35.30 -10.25 -1.20
N ARG A 428 36.46 -9.89 -0.65
CA ARG A 428 36.96 -10.41 0.63
C ARG A 428 36.12 -10.03 1.85
N MET A 429 35.58 -8.80 1.86
CA MET A 429 34.64 -8.33 2.89
C MET A 429 33.31 -9.07 2.81
N ILE A 430 32.83 -9.33 1.60
CA ILE A 430 31.61 -10.13 1.39
C ILE A 430 31.86 -11.58 1.81
N GLY A 431 33.04 -12.14 1.50
CA GLY A 431 33.46 -13.45 2.00
C GLY A 431 33.37 -13.51 3.52
N SER A 432 33.92 -12.52 4.21
CA SER A 432 33.90 -12.40 5.68
C SER A 432 32.46 -12.26 6.24
N PHE A 433 31.61 -11.46 5.58
CA PHE A 433 30.19 -11.36 5.89
C PHE A 433 29.45 -12.69 5.73
N LEU A 434 29.70 -13.42 4.64
CA LEU A 434 29.07 -14.72 4.39
C LEU A 434 29.58 -15.78 5.36
N SER A 435 30.89 -15.79 5.66
CA SER A 435 31.54 -16.71 6.61
C SER A 435 30.86 -16.69 7.97
N SER A 436 30.69 -15.49 8.52
CA SER A 436 30.03 -15.23 9.80
C SER A 436 28.54 -15.55 9.77
N LEU A 437 27.83 -15.13 8.73
CA LEU A 437 26.40 -15.40 8.54
C LEU A 437 26.11 -16.91 8.49
N PHE A 438 26.88 -17.67 7.71
CA PHE A 438 26.75 -19.12 7.60
C PHE A 438 27.28 -19.85 8.83
N THR A 439 28.24 -19.28 9.56
CA THR A 439 28.61 -19.82 10.87
C THR A 439 27.43 -19.72 11.84
N GLY A 440 26.62 -18.65 11.79
CA GLY A 440 25.40 -18.57 12.60
C GLY A 440 24.35 -19.63 12.21
N ASP A 441 23.78 -19.52 11.00
CA ASP A 441 22.59 -20.30 10.59
C ASP A 441 22.83 -21.32 9.48
N GLY A 442 24.06 -21.39 8.97
CA GLY A 442 24.43 -22.29 7.88
C GLY A 442 24.71 -23.72 8.33
N ARG A 443 24.70 -24.66 7.39
CA ARG A 443 25.07 -26.06 7.62
C ARG A 443 25.84 -26.60 6.43
N VAL A 444 26.84 -27.45 6.68
CA VAL A 444 27.50 -28.25 5.66
C VAL A 444 27.17 -29.73 5.90
N SER A 445 26.98 -30.49 4.82
CA SER A 445 26.73 -31.94 4.89
C SER A 445 27.42 -32.65 3.74
N TYR A 446 28.08 -33.77 4.02
CA TYR A 446 28.71 -34.62 3.01
C TYR A 446 27.91 -35.91 2.78
N ASN A 447 27.47 -36.13 1.54
CA ASN A 447 26.83 -37.38 1.13
C ASN A 447 27.90 -38.37 0.63
N LYS A 448 28.19 -39.41 1.43
CA LYS A 448 29.18 -40.45 1.09
C LYS A 448 28.86 -41.20 -0.21
N LYS A 449 27.58 -41.53 -0.46
CA LYS A 449 27.14 -42.29 -1.65
C LYS A 449 27.32 -41.49 -2.94
N ARG A 450 26.91 -40.21 -2.93
CA ARG A 450 27.01 -39.32 -4.10
C ARG A 450 28.35 -38.59 -4.20
N LYS A 451 29.22 -38.72 -3.20
CA LYS A 451 30.48 -37.97 -3.04
C LYS A 451 30.31 -36.46 -3.21
N ARG A 452 29.20 -35.89 -2.70
CA ARG A 452 28.86 -34.46 -2.82
C ARG A 452 28.77 -33.79 -1.45
N THR A 453 29.32 -32.58 -1.34
CA THR A 453 29.08 -31.69 -0.21
C THR A 453 27.98 -30.71 -0.55
N THR A 454 27.04 -30.52 0.37
CA THR A 454 25.97 -29.54 0.25
C THR A 454 26.09 -28.51 1.36
N LEU A 455 26.12 -27.24 0.98
CA LEU A 455 26.03 -26.09 1.86
C LEU A 455 24.56 -25.65 1.93
N PHE A 456 24.07 -25.40 3.14
CA PHE A 456 22.71 -24.95 3.43
C PHE A 456 22.75 -23.67 4.24
N TYR A 457 21.72 -22.85 4.09
CA TYR A 457 21.38 -21.73 4.95
C TYR A 457 19.86 -21.65 5.08
N TYR A 458 19.39 -21.35 6.28
CA TYR A 458 17.97 -21.33 6.59
C TYR A 458 17.58 -19.95 7.12
N THR A 459 16.50 -19.38 6.60
CA THR A 459 15.96 -18.12 7.12
C THR A 459 14.45 -18.08 7.02
N VAL A 460 13.81 -17.31 7.90
CA VAL A 460 12.38 -17.00 7.85
C VAL A 460 12.10 -15.65 7.16
N SER A 461 13.13 -14.85 6.89
CA SER A 461 13.01 -13.61 6.11
C SER A 461 13.08 -13.93 4.63
N LYS A 462 11.95 -13.79 3.93
CA LYS A 462 11.90 -13.87 2.46
C LYS A 462 12.88 -12.88 1.84
N LYS A 463 12.90 -11.64 2.36
CA LYS A 463 13.78 -10.57 1.86
C LYS A 463 15.26 -10.95 1.98
N LEU A 464 15.67 -11.53 3.10
CA LEU A 464 17.05 -12.01 3.28
C LEU A 464 17.37 -13.17 2.33
N ALA A 465 16.44 -14.12 2.14
CA ALA A 465 16.62 -15.22 1.21
C ALA A 465 16.81 -14.73 -0.22
N ASP A 466 15.96 -13.80 -0.66
CA ASP A 466 16.04 -13.16 -1.98
C ASP A 466 17.37 -12.41 -2.12
N GLN A 467 17.72 -11.55 -1.15
CA GLN A 467 18.98 -10.79 -1.15
C GLN A 467 20.23 -11.67 -1.14
N LEU A 468 20.23 -12.79 -0.43
CA LEU A 468 21.33 -13.76 -0.46
C LEU A 468 21.46 -14.41 -1.83
N GLN A 469 20.33 -14.81 -2.43
CA GLN A 469 20.33 -15.32 -3.80
C GLN A 469 20.87 -14.29 -4.79
N PHE A 470 20.50 -13.01 -4.65
CA PHE A 470 21.05 -11.91 -5.43
C PHE A 470 22.56 -11.74 -5.20
N LEU A 471 23.01 -11.71 -3.94
CA LEU A 471 24.42 -11.54 -3.60
C LEU A 471 25.29 -12.67 -4.18
N PHE A 472 24.83 -13.92 -4.09
CA PHE A 472 25.51 -15.05 -4.72
C PHE A 472 25.56 -14.94 -6.24
N ASN A 473 24.46 -14.52 -6.86
CA ASN A 473 24.42 -14.31 -8.29
C ASN A 473 25.48 -13.29 -8.72
N ILE A 474 25.53 -12.10 -8.10
CA ILE A 474 26.48 -11.02 -8.41
C ILE A 474 27.95 -11.49 -8.30
N LEU A 475 28.22 -12.39 -7.37
CA LEU A 475 29.56 -12.95 -7.14
C LEU A 475 29.92 -14.08 -8.12
N GLY A 476 29.02 -14.45 -9.04
CA GLY A 476 29.18 -15.61 -9.91
C GLY A 476 29.15 -16.94 -9.15
N VAL A 477 28.60 -16.95 -7.93
CA VAL A 477 28.54 -18.14 -7.08
C VAL A 477 27.20 -18.83 -7.36
N GLY A 478 27.22 -19.88 -8.18
CA GLY A 478 26.01 -20.63 -8.51
C GLY A 478 26.28 -22.06 -9.01
N PRO A 479 25.23 -22.90 -9.12
CA PRO A 479 23.84 -22.64 -8.73
C PRO A 479 23.60 -22.67 -7.22
N PHE A 480 22.78 -21.74 -6.70
CA PHE A 480 22.04 -21.92 -5.44
C PHE A 480 20.56 -22.16 -5.73
N TYR A 481 19.94 -22.92 -4.84
CA TYR A 481 18.54 -23.29 -4.84
C TYR A 481 17.88 -22.65 -3.65
N VAL A 482 16.79 -21.90 -3.87
CA VAL A 482 15.93 -21.41 -2.78
C VAL A 482 14.67 -22.24 -2.82
N LYS A 483 14.39 -22.97 -1.75
CA LYS A 483 13.19 -23.78 -1.60
C LYS A 483 12.40 -23.26 -0.41
N LYS A 484 11.14 -22.88 -0.65
CA LYS A 484 10.16 -22.70 0.44
C LYS A 484 9.84 -24.08 1.01
N LEU A 485 10.12 -24.31 2.29
CA LEU A 485 9.85 -25.57 2.97
C LEU A 485 8.53 -25.50 3.73
N ASP A 486 7.59 -26.38 3.39
CA ASP A 486 6.42 -26.64 4.22
C ASP A 486 6.83 -27.53 5.40
N ARG A 487 6.57 -27.05 6.63
CA ARG A 487 6.99 -27.74 7.86
C ARG A 487 6.43 -29.17 8.00
N LYS A 488 5.38 -29.57 7.26
CA LYS A 488 4.89 -30.97 7.20
C LYS A 488 5.96 -31.97 6.70
N GLN A 489 6.92 -31.52 5.89
CA GLN A 489 8.00 -32.37 5.37
C GLN A 489 9.22 -32.47 6.30
N MET A 490 9.28 -31.64 7.35
CA MET A 490 10.41 -31.62 8.29
C MET A 490 10.05 -32.41 9.55
N LYS A 491 10.54 -33.65 9.67
CA LYS A 491 10.53 -34.45 10.92
C LYS A 491 11.45 -33.81 11.98
N ILE A 492 11.19 -32.57 12.40
CA ILE A 492 11.93 -31.92 13.49
C ILE A 492 11.18 -32.21 14.78
N LYS A 493 11.64 -33.22 15.51
CA LYS A 493 11.25 -33.45 16.90
C LYS A 493 11.71 -32.24 17.73
N ASN A 494 10.79 -31.56 18.42
CA ASN A 494 11.04 -30.51 19.43
C ASN A 494 11.04 -29.02 19.00
N VAL A 495 10.19 -28.60 18.05
CA VAL A 495 9.82 -27.17 17.95
C VAL A 495 8.35 -27.01 18.33
N GLN A 496 8.08 -26.17 19.34
CA GLN A 496 6.73 -25.81 19.78
C GLN A 496 5.87 -25.34 18.59
N ARG A 497 4.65 -25.85 18.51
CA ARG A 497 3.71 -25.77 17.37
C ARG A 497 3.12 -24.36 17.09
N SER A 498 3.71 -23.26 17.56
CA SER A 498 3.00 -21.96 17.71
C SER A 498 3.35 -20.80 16.75
N LYS A 499 4.12 -21.00 15.67
CA LYS A 499 4.26 -20.00 14.57
C LYS A 499 4.48 -20.71 13.23
N ILE A 500 3.54 -20.61 12.29
CA ILE A 500 3.70 -21.08 10.91
C ILE A 500 4.38 -19.95 10.12
N THR A 501 5.66 -19.72 10.36
CA THR A 501 6.46 -18.83 9.49
C THR A 501 7.12 -19.70 8.41
N PRO A 502 6.99 -19.40 7.11
CA PRO A 502 7.65 -20.17 6.06
C PRO A 502 9.16 -20.13 6.25
N LEU A 503 9.80 -21.30 6.15
CA LEU A 503 11.25 -21.43 6.20
C LEU A 503 11.80 -21.51 4.78
N TYR A 504 12.71 -20.61 4.45
CA TYR A 504 13.42 -20.60 3.18
C TYR A 504 14.75 -21.33 3.34
N GLU A 505 14.90 -22.45 2.63
CA GLU A 505 16.15 -23.19 2.51
C GLU A 505 16.92 -22.67 1.29
N ILE A 506 18.11 -22.12 1.52
CA ILE A 506 19.07 -21.78 0.48
C ILE A 506 20.13 -22.86 0.49
N ARG A 507 20.40 -23.52 -0.65
CA ARG A 507 21.41 -24.57 -0.71
C ARG A 507 22.19 -24.60 -2.02
N THR A 508 23.41 -25.11 -1.95
CA THR A 508 24.20 -25.49 -3.13
C THR A 508 24.97 -26.78 -2.86
N ASP A 509 24.97 -27.70 -3.82
CA ASP A 509 25.86 -28.86 -3.87
C ASP A 509 26.90 -28.75 -5.01
N SER A 510 27.02 -27.55 -5.60
CA SER A 510 27.92 -27.29 -6.72
C SER A 510 29.35 -27.09 -6.23
N THR A 511 30.24 -27.97 -6.68
CA THR A 511 31.69 -27.83 -6.45
C THR A 511 32.22 -26.49 -6.94
N GLN A 512 31.70 -25.96 -8.05
CA GLN A 512 32.11 -24.66 -8.60
C GLN A 512 31.67 -23.50 -7.70
N ALA A 513 30.43 -23.54 -7.20
CA ALA A 513 29.94 -22.56 -6.23
C ALA A 513 30.80 -22.56 -4.96
N LEU A 514 31.11 -23.74 -4.42
CA LEU A 514 31.94 -23.87 -3.22
C LEU A 514 33.38 -23.37 -3.43
N ARG A 515 33.97 -23.58 -4.62
CA ARG A 515 35.27 -23.01 -4.99
C ARG A 515 35.21 -21.48 -5.13
N LYS A 516 34.17 -20.94 -5.75
CA LYS A 516 34.02 -19.49 -5.92
C LYS A 516 33.84 -18.80 -4.56
N LEU A 517 33.06 -19.40 -3.66
CA LEU A 517 32.98 -18.97 -2.25
C LEU A 517 34.37 -18.95 -1.60
N SER A 518 35.12 -20.04 -1.70
CA SER A 518 36.48 -20.10 -1.13
C SER A 518 37.41 -19.04 -1.74
N SER A 519 37.30 -18.76 -3.05
CA SER A 519 38.11 -17.73 -3.72
C SER A 519 37.84 -16.30 -3.26
N ILE A 520 36.68 -16.04 -2.66
CA ILE A 520 36.35 -14.73 -2.06
C ILE A 520 36.61 -14.71 -0.54
N GLY A 521 37.24 -15.74 0.02
CA GLY A 521 37.58 -15.82 1.44
C GLY A 521 36.50 -16.44 2.33
N PHE A 522 35.46 -17.05 1.76
CA PHE A 522 34.44 -17.74 2.56
C PHE A 522 35.00 -18.97 3.27
N HIS A 523 34.75 -19.06 4.57
CA HIS A 523 35.05 -20.20 5.42
C HIS A 523 34.08 -20.20 6.63
N PHE A 524 33.89 -21.33 7.30
CA PHE A 524 33.24 -21.28 8.61
C PHE A 524 34.25 -20.79 9.65
N LEU A 525 33.80 -20.06 10.67
CA LEU A 525 34.67 -19.63 11.77
C LEU A 525 34.92 -20.77 12.77
N ASP A 526 34.24 -21.91 12.61
CA ASP A 526 34.32 -23.06 13.51
C ASP A 526 34.84 -24.35 12.81
N ASN A 527 34.70 -25.49 13.50
CA ASN A 527 35.19 -26.78 13.05
C ASN A 527 34.60 -27.25 11.70
N ARG A 528 33.44 -26.73 11.28
CA ARG A 528 32.84 -27.02 9.95
C ARG A 528 33.71 -26.53 8.81
N SER A 529 34.63 -25.59 9.07
CA SER A 529 35.61 -25.11 8.09
C SER A 529 36.53 -26.22 7.59
N SER A 530 36.94 -27.11 8.51
CA SER A 530 37.78 -28.26 8.17
C SER A 530 37.05 -29.26 7.27
N GLU A 531 35.74 -29.45 7.45
CA GLU A 531 34.90 -30.33 6.62
C GLU A 531 34.73 -29.77 5.21
N LEU A 532 34.47 -28.45 5.11
CA LEU A 532 34.35 -27.76 3.83
C LEU A 532 35.68 -27.77 3.06
N SER A 533 36.79 -27.47 3.73
CA SER A 533 38.14 -27.45 3.14
C SER A 533 38.57 -28.81 2.62
N LYS A 534 38.36 -29.90 3.40
CA LYS A 534 38.64 -31.28 2.96
C LYS A 534 37.91 -31.65 1.68
N PHE A 535 36.69 -31.16 1.47
CA PHE A 535 35.95 -31.39 0.24
C PHE A 535 36.50 -30.59 -0.95
N ILE A 536 36.74 -29.29 -0.77
CA ILE A 536 37.26 -28.41 -1.83
C ILE A 536 38.60 -28.96 -2.36
N LEU A 537 39.48 -29.43 -1.46
CA LEU A 537 40.76 -30.11 -1.78
C LEU A 537 40.58 -31.46 -2.49
N ARG A 538 39.58 -32.27 -2.13
CA ARG A 538 39.31 -33.56 -2.81
C ARG A 538 38.85 -33.37 -4.25
N CYS A 539 38.15 -32.28 -4.55
CA CYS A 539 37.68 -31.99 -5.90
C CYS A 539 38.76 -31.38 -6.82
N SER A 540 39.78 -30.69 -6.29
CA SER A 540 40.83 -30.03 -7.09
C SER A 540 41.69 -31.02 -7.88
N LYS A 541 41.85 -32.26 -7.41
CA LYS A 541 42.68 -33.30 -8.06
C LYS A 541 42.09 -33.94 -9.33
N LYS A 542 40.81 -33.69 -9.69
CA LYS A 542 40.12 -34.47 -10.76
C LYS A 542 39.49 -33.66 -11.90
N PHE A 543 39.65 -32.33 -11.96
CA PHE A 543 38.96 -31.51 -12.96
C PHE A 543 39.91 -30.48 -13.56
N LYS A 544 40.42 -30.73 -14.78
CA LYS A 544 40.99 -29.68 -15.64
C LYS A 544 39.85 -28.72 -15.99
N SER A 545 39.94 -27.46 -15.60
CA SER A 545 38.88 -26.47 -15.83
C SER A 545 38.66 -26.27 -17.33
N ARG A 546 37.54 -26.78 -17.85
CA ARG A 546 37.16 -26.62 -19.26
C ARG A 546 36.13 -25.51 -19.50
N ILE A 547 35.80 -24.67 -18.53
CA ILE A 547 34.77 -23.63 -18.68
C ILE A 547 35.32 -22.27 -18.25
N LYS A 548 35.45 -21.37 -19.22
CA LYS A 548 35.88 -19.96 -19.08
C LYS A 548 34.68 -18.99 -18.86
N GLU A 549 33.45 -19.47 -18.82
CA GLU A 549 32.25 -18.62 -18.98
C GLU A 549 31.58 -18.21 -17.64
N PRO A 550 31.24 -16.93 -17.44
CA PRO A 550 30.63 -16.37 -16.22
C PRO A 550 29.11 -16.61 -16.08
N VAL A 551 28.51 -17.42 -16.96
CA VAL A 551 27.06 -17.66 -17.06
C VAL A 551 26.74 -19.14 -17.12
N PHE A 552 25.70 -19.54 -16.39
CA PHE A 552 25.15 -20.89 -16.46
C PHE A 552 23.81 -20.88 -17.15
N PHE A 553 23.51 -21.90 -17.93
CA PHE A 553 22.17 -22.05 -18.49
C PHE A 553 21.33 -22.97 -17.62
N ARG A 554 20.08 -22.57 -17.36
CA ARG A 554 19.09 -23.41 -16.67
C ARG A 554 17.92 -23.69 -17.59
N ARG A 555 17.43 -24.92 -17.49
CA ARG A 555 16.31 -25.39 -18.29
C ARG A 555 14.99 -24.82 -17.76
N VAL A 556 14.16 -24.28 -18.64
CA VAL A 556 12.77 -23.94 -18.32
C VAL A 556 12.02 -25.23 -17.99
N LYS A 557 11.42 -25.29 -16.81
CA LYS A 557 10.70 -26.46 -16.28
C LYS A 557 9.20 -26.35 -16.50
N LYS A 558 8.65 -25.15 -16.38
CA LYS A 558 7.21 -24.90 -16.46
C LYS A 558 6.97 -23.50 -16.99
N ILE A 559 5.99 -23.33 -17.86
CA ILE A 559 5.50 -22.04 -18.33
C ILE A 559 4.00 -22.08 -18.14
N GLU A 560 3.47 -21.14 -17.38
CA GLU A 560 2.04 -21.09 -17.07
C GLU A 560 1.52 -19.72 -17.42
N ARG A 561 0.52 -19.65 -18.29
CA ARG A 561 -0.21 -18.41 -18.47
C ARG A 561 -0.93 -18.09 -17.16
N ILE A 562 -0.71 -16.89 -16.65
CA ILE A 562 -1.49 -16.34 -15.56
C ILE A 562 -2.82 -15.87 -16.18
N PRO A 563 -3.96 -16.45 -15.77
CA PRO A 563 -5.24 -16.16 -16.41
C PRO A 563 -5.66 -14.70 -16.25
N GLU A 564 -5.21 -14.04 -15.18
CA GLU A 564 -5.46 -12.64 -14.88
C GLU A 564 -4.53 -11.72 -15.69
N ARG A 565 -5.09 -10.63 -16.23
CA ARG A 565 -4.28 -9.51 -16.75
C ARG A 565 -3.78 -8.67 -15.58
N GLY A 566 -3.06 -7.56 -15.80
CA GLY A 566 -2.68 -6.67 -14.71
C GLY A 566 -1.76 -5.53 -15.12
N ILE A 567 -1.22 -4.82 -14.13
CA ILE A 567 -0.27 -3.73 -14.36
C ILE A 567 1.14 -4.31 -14.43
N ALA A 568 1.81 -4.09 -15.55
CA ALA A 568 3.22 -4.43 -15.72
C ALA A 568 4.08 -3.16 -15.57
N TYR A 569 4.98 -3.17 -14.60
CA TYR A 569 6.03 -2.17 -14.50
C TYR A 569 7.26 -2.66 -15.27
N ASP A 570 7.87 -1.77 -16.05
CA ASP A 570 8.99 -2.13 -16.92
C ASP A 570 9.96 -0.95 -17.09
N PHE A 571 11.18 -1.23 -17.56
CA PHE A 571 12.13 -0.21 -17.97
C PHE A 571 12.55 -0.43 -19.43
N GLU A 572 12.62 0.66 -20.18
CA GLU A 572 13.28 0.68 -21.49
C GLU A 572 14.78 0.85 -21.24
N VAL A 573 15.61 0.04 -21.89
CA VAL A 573 17.05 -0.03 -21.63
C VAL A 573 17.82 0.12 -22.94
N ALA A 574 18.88 0.94 -22.94
CA ALA A 574 19.70 1.16 -24.14
C ALA A 574 20.42 -0.13 -24.62
N ASP A 575 20.26 -0.45 -25.91
CA ASP A 575 21.07 -1.39 -26.70
C ASP A 575 21.26 -2.83 -26.18
N THR A 576 20.37 -3.41 -25.36
CA THR A 576 20.16 -4.89 -25.18
C THR A 576 19.27 -5.19 -23.96
N HIS A 577 18.51 -6.28 -24.06
CA HIS A 577 17.42 -6.65 -23.14
C HIS A 577 17.84 -7.73 -22.12
N ASN A 578 17.47 -7.55 -20.85
CA ASN A 578 16.70 -8.50 -20.02
C ASN A 578 16.64 -7.99 -18.57
N LEU A 579 15.46 -7.58 -18.12
CA LEU A 579 15.20 -7.26 -16.72
C LEU A 579 14.55 -8.44 -16.01
N VAL A 580 15.02 -8.74 -14.80
CA VAL A 580 14.42 -9.75 -13.94
C VAL A 580 13.25 -9.13 -13.18
N PHE A 581 12.02 -9.57 -13.44
CA PHE A 581 10.80 -9.05 -12.80
C PHE A 581 9.89 -10.10 -12.15
N GLY A 582 9.11 -9.59 -11.20
CA GLY A 582 8.09 -10.24 -10.37
C GLY A 582 7.09 -9.17 -9.85
N GLN A 583 6.06 -9.64 -9.13
CA GLN A 583 4.70 -9.08 -8.92
C GLN A 583 4.51 -7.96 -7.87
N ILE A 584 3.48 -7.07 -8.05
CA ILE A 584 2.26 -6.97 -7.16
C ILE A 584 1.15 -5.93 -7.49
N ILE A 585 -0.07 -6.26 -7.02
CA ILE A 585 -1.42 -5.65 -7.16
C ILE A 585 -1.94 -5.08 -5.81
N ALA A 586 -2.75 -4.01 -5.86
CA ALA A 586 -3.37 -3.31 -4.71
C ALA A 586 -4.67 -3.96 -4.17
N SER A 587 -5.04 -3.68 -2.90
CA SER A 587 -6.08 -4.37 -2.13
C SER A 587 -7.52 -3.85 -2.31
N ASN A 588 -8.50 -4.73 -2.04
CA ASN A 588 -9.93 -4.43 -2.20
C ASN A 588 -10.74 -4.30 -0.90
N CYS A 589 -10.17 -4.61 0.26
CA CYS A 589 -10.82 -4.35 1.56
C CYS A 589 -9.94 -3.44 2.41
N ILE A 590 -10.51 -2.46 3.11
CA ILE A 590 -9.80 -1.74 4.19
C ILE A 590 -10.52 -1.82 5.53
N GLY A 591 -11.75 -2.33 5.57
CA GLY A 591 -12.61 -2.46 6.74
C GLY A 591 -13.84 -1.54 6.70
N VAL A 592 -14.56 -1.49 7.81
CA VAL A 592 -15.71 -0.62 8.08
C VAL A 592 -15.37 0.49 9.08
N TYR A 593 -16.04 1.64 8.92
CA TYR A 593 -15.98 2.77 9.83
C TYR A 593 -17.38 3.34 10.08
N ASP A 594 -17.72 3.57 11.35
CA ASP A 594 -18.98 4.18 11.81
C ASP A 594 -18.64 5.27 12.85
N PRO A 595 -18.87 6.56 12.53
CA PRO A 595 -18.57 7.66 13.45
C PRO A 595 -19.50 7.71 14.66
N TYR A 596 -20.75 7.25 14.57
CA TYR A 596 -21.75 7.34 15.64
C TYR A 596 -21.48 6.34 16.77
N THR A 597 -21.02 5.15 16.41
CA THR A 597 -20.68 4.10 17.39
C THR A 597 -19.19 4.01 17.69
N HIS A 598 -18.38 4.80 16.98
CA HIS A 598 -16.93 4.85 17.05
C HIS A 598 -16.25 3.53 16.64
N VAL A 599 -16.89 2.74 15.78
CA VAL A 599 -16.26 1.56 15.17
C VAL A 599 -15.28 2.04 14.11
N ASP A 600 -14.00 1.68 14.25
CA ASP A 600 -12.94 2.00 13.28
C ASP A 600 -12.06 0.78 13.06
N THR A 601 -12.49 -0.07 12.13
CA THR A 601 -11.79 -1.34 11.82
C THR A 601 -10.69 -1.15 10.77
N LEU A 602 -10.48 0.09 10.33
CA LEU A 602 -9.58 0.41 9.24
C LEU A 602 -8.13 0.15 9.67
N PHE A 603 -7.33 -0.45 8.79
CA PHE A 603 -5.92 -0.69 9.09
C PHE A 603 -5.00 0.51 8.83
N LEU A 604 -5.51 1.52 8.14
CA LEU A 604 -4.80 2.78 7.91
C LEU A 604 -4.91 3.64 9.16
N SER A 605 -3.80 4.16 9.65
CA SER A 605 -3.80 5.10 10.76
C SER A 605 -4.57 6.38 10.39
N ARG A 606 -5.18 7.02 11.39
CA ARG A 606 -5.87 8.31 11.22
C ARG A 606 -4.99 9.41 10.60
N GLU A 607 -3.68 9.37 10.83
CA GLU A 607 -2.71 10.28 10.19
C GLU A 607 -2.59 10.10 8.66
N ARG A 608 -2.92 8.91 8.13
CA ARG A 608 -2.76 8.58 6.70
C ARG A 608 -4.08 8.57 5.92
N CYS A 609 -5.18 8.61 6.65
CA CYS A 609 -6.51 8.54 6.11
C CYS A 609 -7.41 9.19 7.14
N GLY A 610 -7.91 10.38 6.83
CA GLY A 610 -8.86 11.13 7.61
C GLY A 610 -10.13 10.31 7.90
N ARG A 611 -10.85 10.75 8.93
CA ARG A 611 -12.09 10.13 9.36
C ARG A 611 -13.17 11.20 9.32
N PRO A 612 -14.10 11.13 8.36
CA PRO A 612 -15.21 12.06 8.31
C PRO A 612 -16.00 12.03 9.62
N LYS A 613 -16.56 13.17 9.98
CA LYS A 613 -17.45 13.32 11.13
C LYS A 613 -18.80 12.62 10.87
N GLU A 614 -19.65 12.61 11.88
CA GLU A 614 -21.04 12.17 11.76
C GLU A 614 -21.75 12.93 10.63
N GLY A 615 -22.48 12.17 9.81
CA GLY A 615 -23.34 12.67 8.76
C GLY A 615 -24.34 11.59 8.35
N ASN A 616 -24.99 11.77 7.20
CA ASN A 616 -26.09 10.92 6.74
C ASN A 616 -25.81 10.20 5.41
N ILE A 617 -24.59 10.29 4.88
CA ILE A 617 -24.18 9.59 3.65
C ILE A 617 -23.57 8.25 4.02
N ALA A 618 -24.00 7.13 3.45
CA ALA A 618 -23.29 5.86 3.54
C ALA A 618 -22.43 5.66 2.29
N PHE A 619 -21.22 5.13 2.45
CA PHE A 619 -20.29 4.86 1.36
C PHE A 619 -19.90 3.38 1.31
N ILE A 620 -20.28 2.69 0.24
CA ILE A 620 -19.97 1.30 -0.04
C ILE A 620 -18.90 1.23 -1.14
N THR A 621 -17.87 0.40 -0.97
CA THR A 621 -16.82 0.23 -1.99
C THR A 621 -16.23 -1.17 -2.04
N GLN A 622 -16.01 -1.62 -3.27
CA GLN A 622 -15.24 -2.85 -3.57
C GLN A 622 -13.73 -2.61 -3.58
N SER A 623 -13.28 -1.35 -3.63
CA SER A 623 -11.87 -1.00 -3.67
C SER A 623 -11.40 -0.33 -2.39
N GLY A 624 -10.32 -0.85 -1.83
CA GLY A 624 -9.70 -0.32 -0.63
C GLY A 624 -9.00 1.01 -0.87
N ALA A 625 -8.29 1.15 -1.99
CA ALA A 625 -7.56 2.36 -2.35
C ALA A 625 -8.52 3.53 -2.68
N VAL A 626 -9.59 3.24 -3.41
CA VAL A 626 -10.69 4.19 -3.63
C VAL A 626 -11.28 4.60 -2.29
N GLY A 627 -11.63 3.61 -1.47
CA GLY A 627 -12.26 3.85 -0.18
C GLY A 627 -11.44 4.72 0.76
N SER A 628 -10.14 4.45 0.90
CA SER A 628 -9.26 5.23 1.78
C SER A 628 -9.09 6.66 1.32
N THR A 629 -8.98 6.87 0.00
CA THR A 629 -8.82 8.21 -0.58
C THR A 629 -10.10 9.02 -0.39
N ILE A 630 -11.26 8.39 -0.53
CA ILE A 630 -12.57 9.03 -0.36
C ILE A 630 -12.83 9.40 1.09
N LEU A 631 -12.52 8.51 2.04
CA LEU A 631 -12.64 8.84 3.46
C LEU A 631 -11.76 10.03 3.84
N ASP A 632 -10.52 10.04 3.36
CA ASP A 632 -9.58 11.13 3.60
C ASP A 632 -10.11 12.45 3.02
N TRP A 633 -10.57 12.42 1.77
CA TRP A 633 -11.08 13.61 1.10
C TRP A 633 -12.40 14.12 1.70
N MET A 634 -13.34 13.23 2.03
CA MET A 634 -14.58 13.61 2.73
C MET A 634 -14.28 14.25 4.09
N SER A 635 -13.26 13.77 4.80
CA SER A 635 -12.81 14.34 6.07
C SER A 635 -12.30 15.77 5.89
N GLU A 636 -11.52 16.02 4.83
CA GLU A 636 -10.96 17.34 4.52
C GLU A 636 -12.05 18.33 4.06
N GLU A 637 -12.99 17.87 3.22
CA GLU A 637 -14.09 18.69 2.70
C GLU A 637 -15.25 18.88 3.70
N GLY A 638 -15.13 18.32 4.91
CA GLY A 638 -16.16 18.41 5.93
C GLY A 638 -17.47 17.67 5.59
N ILE A 639 -17.43 16.70 4.66
CA ILE A 639 -18.59 15.89 4.29
C ILE A 639 -18.74 14.77 5.32
N GLY A 640 -19.78 14.84 6.15
CA GLY A 640 -20.06 13.81 7.15
C GLY A 640 -20.48 12.47 6.53
N ILE A 641 -20.24 11.39 7.27
CA ILE A 641 -20.61 10.03 6.86
C ILE A 641 -21.44 9.35 7.96
N SER A 642 -22.33 8.46 7.56
CA SER A 642 -23.08 7.57 8.46
C SER A 642 -22.37 6.25 8.63
N LYS A 643 -21.96 5.62 7.52
CA LYS A 643 -21.20 4.36 7.49
C LYS A 643 -20.27 4.35 6.29
N PHE A 644 -19.05 3.88 6.50
CA PHE A 644 -18.14 3.51 5.43
C PHE A 644 -17.93 2.00 5.44
N ILE A 645 -18.04 1.38 4.27
CA ILE A 645 -18.07 -0.07 4.13
C ILE A 645 -17.20 -0.46 2.93
N SER A 646 -15.97 -0.88 3.21
CA SER A 646 -15.13 -1.58 2.24
C SER A 646 -15.25 -3.08 2.48
N TYR A 647 -15.81 -3.81 1.50
CA TYR A 647 -16.22 -5.20 1.72
C TYR A 647 -15.40 -6.26 0.98
N GLY A 648 -14.38 -5.84 0.22
CA GLY A 648 -13.43 -6.75 -0.40
C GLY A 648 -14.06 -7.63 -1.47
N ASN A 649 -13.61 -8.88 -1.52
CA ASN A 649 -14.07 -9.85 -2.53
C ASN A 649 -15.52 -10.33 -2.31
N ALA A 650 -16.22 -9.85 -1.28
CA ALA A 650 -17.61 -10.24 -0.97
C ALA A 650 -17.79 -11.76 -0.81
N MET A 651 -16.93 -12.41 -0.03
CA MET A 651 -17.00 -13.87 0.15
C MET A 651 -18.36 -14.34 0.71
N ASP A 652 -18.97 -13.52 1.57
CA ASP A 652 -20.28 -13.78 2.20
C ASP A 652 -21.23 -12.58 2.12
N VAL A 653 -20.89 -11.44 2.74
CA VAL A 653 -21.68 -10.20 2.65
C VAL A 653 -21.39 -9.50 1.32
N ASP A 654 -22.44 -9.30 0.52
CA ASP A 654 -22.39 -8.66 -0.80
C ASP A 654 -23.02 -7.25 -0.80
N ASP A 655 -22.97 -6.57 -1.95
CA ASP A 655 -23.58 -5.25 -2.14
C ASP A 655 -25.08 -5.22 -1.82
N CYS A 656 -25.81 -6.30 -2.14
CA CYS A 656 -27.25 -6.40 -1.94
C CYS A 656 -27.61 -6.45 -0.45
N ASP A 657 -26.87 -7.23 0.33
CA ASP A 657 -27.06 -7.34 1.77
C ASP A 657 -26.80 -6.00 2.46
N LEU A 658 -25.76 -5.27 2.01
CA LEU A 658 -25.43 -3.94 2.52
C LEU A 658 -26.49 -2.89 2.15
N LEU A 659 -26.97 -2.90 0.90
CA LEU A 659 -28.04 -2.01 0.44
C LEU A 659 -29.32 -2.23 1.24
N GLU A 660 -29.71 -3.48 1.45
CA GLU A 660 -30.93 -3.80 2.21
C GLU A 660 -30.79 -3.43 3.68
N TYR A 661 -29.60 -3.61 4.27
CA TYR A 661 -29.29 -3.15 5.61
C TYR A 661 -29.48 -1.62 5.76
N LEU A 662 -28.82 -0.86 4.89
CA LEU A 662 -28.82 0.62 4.91
C LEU A 662 -30.19 1.21 4.57
N ALA A 663 -31.04 0.48 3.84
CA ALA A 663 -32.39 0.91 3.50
C ALA A 663 -33.24 1.25 4.73
N ASP A 664 -33.03 0.57 5.86
CA ASP A 664 -33.66 0.89 7.14
C ASP A 664 -32.64 1.18 8.25
N ASP A 665 -31.52 1.82 7.91
CA ASP A 665 -30.63 2.44 8.89
C ASP A 665 -31.02 3.91 9.12
N ASP A 666 -31.45 4.28 10.32
CA ASP A 666 -31.98 5.62 10.62
C ASP A 666 -30.93 6.74 10.55
N LYS A 667 -29.64 6.40 10.44
CA LYS A 667 -28.54 7.35 10.29
C LYS A 667 -28.15 7.60 8.85
N THR A 668 -28.62 6.79 7.91
CA THR A 668 -28.31 6.93 6.48
C THR A 668 -29.51 7.51 5.74
N ASP A 669 -29.36 8.67 5.11
CA ASP A 669 -30.34 9.24 4.19
C ASP A 669 -29.95 8.96 2.73
N VAL A 670 -28.65 8.88 2.43
CA VAL A 670 -28.13 8.71 1.07
C VAL A 670 -27.15 7.55 1.03
N ILE A 671 -27.31 6.62 0.09
CA ILE A 671 -26.38 5.52 -0.10
C ILE A 671 -25.55 5.78 -1.36
N THR A 672 -24.23 5.77 -1.23
CA THR A 672 -23.29 5.90 -2.32
C THR A 672 -22.50 4.61 -2.49
N VAL A 673 -22.25 4.21 -3.74
CA VAL A 673 -21.58 2.95 -4.06
C VAL A 673 -20.54 3.17 -5.15
N TYR A 674 -19.29 2.78 -4.87
CA TYR A 674 -18.33 2.48 -5.90
C TYR A 674 -18.43 1.01 -6.28
N LEU A 675 -18.90 0.74 -7.50
CA LEU A 675 -19.25 -0.58 -7.97
C LEU A 675 -18.34 -1.00 -9.13
N GLU A 676 -17.63 -2.09 -8.98
CA GLU A 676 -16.82 -2.74 -10.01
C GLU A 676 -17.61 -3.87 -10.69
N GLY A 677 -18.38 -4.62 -9.92
CA GLY A 677 -19.26 -5.70 -10.37
C GLY A 677 -20.24 -6.10 -9.27
N ILE A 678 -21.21 -6.95 -9.60
CA ILE A 678 -22.18 -7.50 -8.64
C ILE A 678 -21.91 -9.00 -8.54
N GLU A 679 -21.79 -9.52 -7.32
CA GLU A 679 -21.66 -10.96 -7.05
C GLU A 679 -23.01 -11.67 -7.02
N ALA A 680 -24.06 -10.98 -6.54
CA ALA A 680 -25.42 -11.47 -6.59
C ALA A 680 -25.92 -11.68 -8.04
N SER A 681 -26.92 -12.55 -8.20
CA SER A 681 -27.63 -12.62 -9.48
C SER A 681 -28.21 -11.25 -9.84
N GLY A 682 -28.15 -10.87 -11.12
CA GLY A 682 -28.71 -9.59 -11.58
C GLY A 682 -30.19 -9.40 -11.20
N GLN A 683 -30.97 -10.48 -11.13
CA GLN A 683 -32.35 -10.45 -10.66
C GLN A 683 -32.48 -10.09 -9.18
N LYS A 684 -31.64 -10.69 -8.30
CA LYS A 684 -31.59 -10.34 -6.87
C LYS A 684 -31.23 -8.86 -6.71
N PHE A 685 -30.20 -8.40 -7.40
CA PHE A 685 -29.78 -6.99 -7.38
C PHE A 685 -30.90 -6.04 -7.79
N MET A 686 -31.52 -6.29 -8.94
CA MET A 686 -32.61 -5.47 -9.46
C MET A 686 -33.77 -5.37 -8.46
N LYS A 687 -34.17 -6.50 -7.88
CA LYS A 687 -35.27 -6.56 -6.90
C LYS A 687 -34.95 -5.74 -5.64
N ILE A 688 -33.76 -5.93 -5.08
CA ILE A 688 -33.34 -5.27 -3.85
C ILE A 688 -33.17 -3.77 -4.10
N VAL A 689 -32.38 -3.39 -5.10
CA VAL A 689 -32.11 -1.99 -5.41
C VAL A 689 -33.40 -1.23 -5.70
N LYS A 690 -34.34 -1.80 -6.47
CA LYS A 690 -35.65 -1.18 -6.72
C LYS A 690 -36.43 -0.92 -5.42
N LYS A 691 -36.37 -1.82 -4.45
CA LYS A 691 -36.99 -1.65 -3.12
C LYS A 691 -36.26 -0.56 -2.32
N VAL A 692 -34.93 -0.55 -2.34
CA VAL A 692 -34.11 0.41 -1.58
C VAL A 692 -34.26 1.83 -2.12
N THR A 693 -34.20 2.02 -3.45
CA THR A 693 -34.34 3.35 -4.08
C THR A 693 -35.70 3.99 -3.87
N LYS A 694 -36.74 3.21 -3.53
CA LYS A 694 -38.05 3.74 -3.12
C LYS A 694 -38.07 4.31 -1.71
N LYS A 695 -37.09 3.94 -0.88
CA LYS A 695 -36.93 4.48 0.48
C LYS A 695 -35.87 5.58 0.53
N LYS A 696 -34.73 5.36 -0.12
CA LYS A 696 -33.54 6.22 -0.02
C LYS A 696 -32.81 6.31 -1.36
N PRO A 697 -32.28 7.48 -1.75
CA PRO A 697 -31.48 7.61 -2.95
C PRO A 697 -30.25 6.71 -2.90
N VAL A 698 -30.03 5.96 -3.99
CA VAL A 698 -28.83 5.16 -4.22
C VAL A 698 -28.06 5.75 -5.39
N ILE A 699 -26.83 6.16 -5.16
CA ILE A 699 -25.96 6.81 -6.14
C ILE A 699 -24.79 5.87 -6.43
N ILE A 700 -24.63 5.46 -7.69
CA ILE A 700 -23.61 4.47 -8.05
C ILE A 700 -22.62 5.08 -9.05
N LEU A 701 -21.33 5.00 -8.70
CA LEU A 701 -20.24 5.18 -9.64
C LEU A 701 -19.75 3.80 -10.09
N LYS A 702 -20.10 3.42 -11.33
CA LYS A 702 -19.68 2.15 -11.93
C LYS A 702 -18.26 2.27 -12.48
N ALA A 703 -17.33 1.48 -11.96
CA ALA A 703 -16.01 1.27 -12.55
C ALA A 703 -16.09 0.31 -13.73
N GLY A 704 -15.03 0.27 -14.56
CA GLY A 704 -15.00 -0.61 -15.72
C GLY A 704 -16.16 -0.34 -16.70
N ARG A 705 -16.31 0.91 -17.13
CA ARG A 705 -17.42 1.30 -18.04
C ARG A 705 -17.12 0.95 -19.49
N THR A 706 -15.84 0.90 -19.82
CA THR A 706 -15.32 0.50 -21.13
C THR A 706 -14.79 -0.92 -21.07
N GLU A 707 -14.62 -1.58 -22.22
CA GLU A 707 -14.03 -2.93 -22.26
C GLU A 707 -12.63 -3.00 -21.66
N LYS A 708 -11.80 -1.96 -21.85
CA LYS A 708 -10.48 -1.87 -21.20
C LYS A 708 -10.61 -1.68 -19.69
N GLY A 709 -11.55 -0.86 -19.25
CA GLY A 709 -11.86 -0.71 -17.82
C GLY A 709 -12.37 -2.00 -17.17
N LEU A 710 -13.26 -2.75 -17.83
CA LEU A 710 -13.75 -4.05 -17.33
C LEU A 710 -12.60 -5.05 -17.17
N ARG A 711 -11.68 -5.09 -18.14
CA ARG A 711 -10.49 -5.94 -18.04
C ARG A 711 -9.56 -5.50 -16.91
N ALA A 712 -9.42 -4.19 -16.68
CA ALA A 712 -8.68 -3.66 -15.55
C ALA A 712 -9.32 -4.07 -14.21
N VAL A 713 -10.65 -4.05 -14.10
CA VAL A 713 -11.38 -4.58 -12.93
C VAL A 713 -11.10 -6.07 -12.71
N PHE A 714 -11.28 -6.88 -13.75
CA PHE A 714 -11.03 -8.32 -13.70
C PHE A 714 -9.58 -8.65 -13.27
N SER A 715 -8.61 -7.87 -13.75
CA SER A 715 -7.18 -8.09 -13.49
C SER A 715 -6.75 -7.99 -12.03
N HIS A 716 -7.50 -7.29 -11.19
CA HIS A 716 -7.12 -7.08 -9.79
C HIS A 716 -8.11 -7.68 -8.77
N THR A 717 -9.33 -8.00 -9.21
CA THR A 717 -10.37 -8.61 -8.34
C THR A 717 -10.64 -10.07 -8.64
N GLY A 718 -10.28 -10.55 -9.84
CA GLY A 718 -10.66 -11.88 -10.32
C GLY A 718 -12.15 -12.03 -10.67
N SER A 719 -12.96 -10.98 -10.57
CA SER A 719 -14.42 -10.99 -10.85
C SER A 719 -14.73 -10.41 -12.23
N LEU A 720 -15.64 -11.06 -12.97
CA LEU A 720 -16.03 -10.64 -14.32
C LEU A 720 -17.19 -9.64 -14.23
N GLY A 721 -16.93 -8.36 -14.49
CA GLY A 721 -17.97 -7.33 -14.55
C GLY A 721 -18.82 -7.42 -15.84
N GLY A 722 -20.13 -7.23 -15.71
CA GLY A 722 -21.05 -7.09 -16.85
C GLY A 722 -20.90 -5.77 -17.61
N SER A 723 -21.46 -5.69 -18.82
CA SER A 723 -21.31 -4.50 -19.68
C SER A 723 -21.98 -3.26 -19.10
N HIS A 724 -21.34 -2.11 -19.26
CA HIS A 724 -21.85 -0.84 -18.74
C HIS A 724 -23.26 -0.50 -19.24
N LYS A 725 -23.58 -0.81 -20.50
CA LYS A 725 -24.92 -0.60 -21.07
C LYS A 725 -26.00 -1.37 -20.29
N ILE A 726 -25.71 -2.61 -19.88
CA ILE A 726 -26.63 -3.42 -19.08
C ILE A 726 -26.79 -2.80 -17.68
N TYR A 727 -25.69 -2.40 -17.05
CA TYR A 727 -25.74 -1.71 -15.75
C TYR A 727 -26.54 -0.41 -15.81
N SER A 728 -26.28 0.44 -16.80
CA SER A 728 -26.98 1.72 -16.94
C SER A 728 -28.48 1.53 -17.23
N ALA A 729 -28.86 0.52 -18.02
CA ALA A 729 -30.25 0.13 -18.20
C ALA A 729 -30.90 -0.37 -16.90
N ALA A 730 -30.20 -1.23 -16.16
CA ALA A 730 -30.62 -1.73 -14.86
C ALA A 730 -30.81 -0.60 -13.83
N PHE A 731 -29.86 0.34 -13.77
CA PHE A 731 -29.92 1.52 -12.90
C PHE A 731 -31.15 2.39 -13.20
N LYS A 732 -31.42 2.65 -14.49
CA LYS A 732 -32.62 3.39 -14.92
C LYS A 732 -33.93 2.68 -14.51
N GLN A 733 -33.98 1.36 -14.64
CA GLN A 733 -35.17 0.57 -14.28
C GLN A 733 -35.39 0.42 -12.77
N THR A 734 -34.36 0.70 -11.97
CA THR A 734 -34.39 0.57 -10.51
C THR A 734 -34.32 1.91 -9.78
N GLY A 735 -34.23 3.03 -10.48
CA GLY A 735 -34.17 4.37 -9.86
C GLY A 735 -32.83 4.72 -9.22
N VAL A 736 -31.76 4.02 -9.58
CA VAL A 736 -30.39 4.40 -9.20
C VAL A 736 -29.99 5.67 -9.93
N ILE A 737 -29.36 6.58 -9.21
CA ILE A 737 -28.69 7.74 -9.79
C ILE A 737 -27.27 7.34 -10.17
N GLU A 738 -27.01 7.24 -11.46
CA GLU A 738 -25.67 6.91 -11.97
C GLU A 738 -24.78 8.15 -11.98
N ALA A 739 -23.65 8.09 -11.29
CA ALA A 739 -22.60 9.11 -11.33
C ALA A 739 -21.53 8.74 -12.36
N ASN A 740 -21.04 9.73 -13.13
CA ASN A 740 -20.06 9.48 -14.18
C ASN A 740 -18.61 9.70 -13.76
N SER A 741 -18.40 10.43 -12.67
CA SER A 741 -17.10 10.74 -12.12
C SER A 741 -17.16 10.82 -10.60
N TRP A 742 -16.00 10.98 -9.96
CA TRP A 742 -15.91 11.20 -8.53
C TRP A 742 -16.61 12.48 -8.11
N GLU A 743 -16.42 13.54 -8.88
CA GLU A 743 -17.03 14.84 -8.66
C GLU A 743 -18.56 14.73 -8.66
N GLU A 744 -19.15 14.05 -9.65
CA GLU A 744 -20.59 13.83 -9.71
C GLU A 744 -21.10 12.98 -8.53
N LEU A 745 -20.37 11.93 -8.13
CA LEU A 745 -20.76 11.09 -7.00
C LEU A 745 -20.88 11.92 -5.71
N PHE A 746 -19.90 12.76 -5.44
CA PHE A 746 -19.89 13.63 -4.24
C PHE A 746 -20.90 14.77 -4.34
N ASP A 747 -21.02 15.39 -5.50
CA ASP A 747 -21.97 16.46 -5.73
C ASP A 747 -23.40 15.98 -5.50
N PHE A 748 -23.75 14.84 -6.09
CA PHE A 748 -25.06 14.25 -5.90
C PHE A 748 -25.25 13.84 -4.44
N ALA A 749 -24.26 13.18 -3.82
CA ALA A 749 -24.35 12.79 -2.42
C ALA A 749 -24.62 13.99 -1.50
N ARG A 750 -23.92 15.11 -1.71
CA ARG A 750 -24.11 16.36 -0.96
C ARG A 750 -25.49 16.97 -1.21
N GLY A 751 -25.94 17.01 -2.46
CA GLY A 751 -27.28 17.48 -2.83
C GLY A 751 -28.39 16.67 -2.15
N PHE A 752 -28.37 15.35 -2.30
CA PHE A 752 -29.37 14.46 -1.67
C PHE A 752 -29.30 14.45 -0.14
N SER A 753 -28.13 14.68 0.44
CA SER A 753 -27.91 14.69 1.89
C SER A 753 -28.51 15.92 2.56
N THR A 754 -28.59 17.04 1.84
CA THR A 754 -28.90 18.35 2.42
C THR A 754 -30.16 19.01 1.86
N GLN A 755 -30.64 18.58 0.68
CA GLN A 755 -31.74 19.24 -0.02
C GLN A 755 -32.99 18.38 -0.10
N SER A 756 -34.14 19.06 -0.02
CA SER A 756 -35.44 18.52 -0.39
C SER A 756 -35.53 18.26 -1.90
N LEU A 757 -36.37 17.29 -2.30
CA LEU A 757 -36.64 17.05 -3.71
C LEU A 757 -37.51 18.18 -4.32
N PRO A 758 -37.22 18.64 -5.54
CA PRO A 758 -38.04 19.63 -6.22
C PRO A 758 -39.40 19.04 -6.62
N LYS A 759 -40.44 19.87 -6.57
CA LYS A 759 -41.81 19.45 -6.90
C LYS A 759 -41.97 19.06 -8.37
N GLU A 760 -41.40 19.82 -9.31
CA GLU A 760 -41.26 19.56 -10.75
C GLU A 760 -39.84 19.94 -11.22
N ASN A 761 -39.63 20.18 -12.51
CA ASN A 761 -38.31 20.47 -13.10
C ASN A 761 -38.14 21.96 -13.48
N ARG A 762 -38.97 22.85 -12.94
CA ARG A 762 -38.92 24.30 -13.19
C ARG A 762 -37.94 24.99 -12.24
N ILE A 763 -36.83 25.50 -12.74
CA ILE A 763 -35.73 26.01 -11.92
C ILE A 763 -35.52 27.51 -12.19
N ALA A 764 -35.31 28.28 -11.13
CA ALA A 764 -34.81 29.65 -11.24
C ALA A 764 -33.28 29.64 -11.13
N ILE A 765 -32.60 30.30 -12.07
CA ILE A 765 -31.17 30.61 -11.97
C ILE A 765 -31.05 32.09 -11.60
N ILE A 766 -30.28 32.38 -10.56
CA ILE A 766 -29.98 33.74 -10.11
C ILE A 766 -28.47 33.93 -10.17
N THR A 767 -27.98 35.01 -10.76
CA THR A 767 -26.53 35.22 -10.97
C THR A 767 -26.15 36.69 -10.85
N ASP A 768 -24.94 37.00 -10.39
CA ASP A 768 -24.30 38.33 -10.50
C ASP A 768 -23.27 38.40 -11.64
N GLY A 769 -23.12 37.31 -12.40
CA GLY A 769 -22.27 37.24 -13.58
C GLY A 769 -22.98 36.57 -14.75
N GLY A 770 -23.35 37.35 -15.77
CA GLY A 770 -24.08 36.86 -16.95
C GLY A 770 -23.42 35.68 -17.65
N GLY A 771 -22.08 35.64 -17.76
CA GLY A 771 -21.37 34.52 -18.37
C GLY A 771 -21.57 33.17 -17.65
N PHE A 772 -21.64 33.19 -16.30
CA PHE A 772 -21.98 31.99 -15.53
C PHE A 772 -23.46 31.61 -15.71
N GLY A 773 -24.34 32.59 -15.90
CA GLY A 773 -25.75 32.38 -16.24
C GLY A 773 -25.94 31.66 -17.58
N VAL A 774 -25.16 32.02 -18.60
CA VAL A 774 -25.16 31.34 -19.91
C VAL A 774 -24.74 29.87 -19.75
N LEU A 775 -23.60 29.61 -19.09
CA LEU A 775 -23.13 28.23 -18.85
C LEU A 775 -24.14 27.38 -18.06
N ALA A 776 -24.80 27.99 -17.08
CA ALA A 776 -25.85 27.34 -16.30
C ALA A 776 -27.06 26.99 -17.18
N THR A 777 -27.46 27.90 -18.08
CA THR A 777 -28.59 27.74 -18.99
C THR A 777 -28.35 26.61 -19.99
N ASP A 778 -27.19 26.60 -20.64
CA ASP A 778 -26.81 25.56 -21.60
C ASP A 778 -26.85 24.16 -20.97
N GLU A 779 -26.30 24.01 -19.77
CA GLU A 779 -26.35 22.72 -19.07
C GLU A 779 -27.76 22.41 -18.54
N ALA A 780 -28.58 23.41 -18.18
CA ALA A 780 -29.96 23.20 -17.72
C ALA A 780 -30.80 22.56 -18.82
N GLU A 781 -30.74 23.15 -20.02
CA GLU A 781 -31.46 22.68 -21.21
C GLU A 781 -31.01 21.26 -21.58
N LYS A 782 -29.69 21.03 -21.60
CA LYS A 782 -29.10 19.70 -21.85
C LYS A 782 -29.54 18.63 -20.86
N GLN A 783 -29.79 19.00 -19.60
CA GLN A 783 -30.30 18.08 -18.57
C GLN A 783 -31.83 17.96 -18.57
N GLY A 784 -32.54 18.73 -19.39
CA GLY A 784 -34.01 18.73 -19.49
C GLY A 784 -34.71 19.50 -18.35
N LEU A 785 -34.02 20.44 -17.71
CA LEU A 785 -34.63 21.35 -16.74
C LEU A 785 -35.36 22.48 -17.48
N GLN A 786 -36.50 22.90 -16.94
CA GLN A 786 -37.26 24.03 -17.48
C GLN A 786 -36.84 25.31 -16.77
N LEU A 787 -36.59 26.37 -17.54
CA LEU A 787 -36.29 27.70 -17.02
C LEU A 787 -37.45 28.64 -17.37
N PRO A 788 -38.60 28.56 -16.68
CA PRO A 788 -39.74 29.39 -17.03
C PRO A 788 -39.43 30.87 -16.79
N GLU A 789 -40.02 31.72 -17.61
CA GLU A 789 -39.96 33.17 -17.46
C GLU A 789 -40.67 33.63 -16.18
N PRO A 790 -40.08 34.54 -15.39
CA PRO A 790 -40.76 35.13 -14.24
C PRO A 790 -42.04 35.86 -14.65
N SER A 791 -43.11 35.67 -13.87
CA SER A 791 -44.36 36.40 -14.07
C SER A 791 -44.18 37.90 -13.85
N GLU A 792 -45.02 38.73 -14.47
CA GLU A 792 -44.98 40.19 -14.28
C GLU A 792 -45.15 40.58 -12.80
N LYS A 793 -45.89 39.78 -12.03
CA LYS A 793 -46.00 39.95 -10.57
C LYS A 793 -44.66 39.76 -9.87
N LEU A 794 -43.92 38.70 -10.22
CA LEU A 794 -42.62 38.42 -9.64
C LEU A 794 -41.58 39.45 -10.08
N LYS A 795 -41.56 39.82 -11.37
CA LYS A 795 -40.71 40.90 -11.89
C LYS A 795 -40.92 42.22 -11.14
N LYS A 796 -42.17 42.58 -10.86
CA LYS A 796 -42.53 43.77 -10.05
C LYS A 796 -42.09 43.67 -8.59
N GLU A 797 -42.01 42.47 -8.02
CA GLU A 797 -41.53 42.25 -6.66
C GLU A 797 -40.01 42.44 -6.59
N ILE A 798 -39.27 41.82 -7.50
CA ILE A 798 -37.80 41.89 -7.53
C ILE A 798 -37.27 43.23 -8.04
N SER A 799 -38.00 43.94 -8.91
CA SER A 799 -37.57 45.26 -9.42
C SER A 799 -37.36 46.32 -8.33
N LYS A 800 -37.92 46.12 -7.13
CA LYS A 800 -37.74 46.99 -5.97
C LYS A 800 -36.29 47.07 -5.47
N VAL A 801 -35.46 46.07 -5.78
CA VAL A 801 -34.06 45.98 -5.34
C VAL A 801 -33.05 45.89 -6.50
N MET A 802 -33.55 45.90 -7.74
CA MET A 802 -32.76 45.75 -8.95
C MET A 802 -32.62 47.09 -9.66
N PRO A 803 -31.47 47.38 -10.28
CA PRO A 803 -31.31 48.59 -11.07
C PRO A 803 -32.16 48.53 -12.36
N PRO A 804 -32.52 49.68 -12.97
CA PRO A 804 -33.36 49.73 -14.17
C PRO A 804 -32.80 48.96 -15.39
N TYR A 805 -31.48 48.78 -15.45
CA TYR A 805 -30.78 48.09 -16.54
C TYR A 805 -30.59 46.59 -16.31
N ALA A 806 -31.03 46.04 -15.16
CA ALA A 806 -30.91 44.62 -14.87
C ALA A 806 -31.84 43.76 -15.74
N THR A 807 -31.46 42.50 -15.93
CA THR A 807 -32.26 41.54 -16.70
C THR A 807 -33.17 40.75 -15.75
N PHE A 808 -34.48 40.79 -16.02
CA PHE A 808 -35.51 40.10 -15.23
C PHE A 808 -35.97 38.76 -15.82
N HIS A 809 -35.26 38.26 -16.83
CA HIS A 809 -35.49 36.95 -17.43
C HIS A 809 -34.91 35.82 -16.56
N ASN A 810 -35.09 34.57 -16.94
CA ASN A 810 -34.43 33.44 -16.27
C ASN A 810 -33.31 32.93 -17.19
N PRO A 811 -32.02 33.09 -16.85
CA PRO A 811 -31.46 33.52 -15.56
C PRO A 811 -31.71 34.97 -15.15
N ILE A 812 -31.99 35.19 -13.86
CA ILE A 812 -32.18 36.51 -13.25
C ILE A 812 -30.80 37.09 -12.94
N ASP A 813 -30.40 38.14 -13.68
CA ASP A 813 -29.09 38.78 -13.55
C ASP A 813 -29.14 39.95 -12.57
N LEU A 814 -28.52 39.75 -11.40
CA LEU A 814 -28.38 40.69 -10.30
C LEU A 814 -27.36 41.79 -10.58
N THR A 815 -26.66 41.75 -11.72
CA THR A 815 -25.61 42.66 -12.18
C THR A 815 -24.34 42.63 -11.31
N GLY A 816 -23.20 43.05 -11.88
CA GLY A 816 -21.88 42.94 -11.24
C GLY A 816 -21.66 43.85 -10.02
N ASP A 817 -22.65 44.64 -9.62
CA ASP A 817 -22.70 45.47 -8.40
C ASP A 817 -23.62 44.87 -7.32
N ALA A 818 -24.09 43.63 -7.48
CA ALA A 818 -24.99 42.98 -6.52
C ALA A 818 -24.45 43.00 -5.07
N ASN A 819 -25.33 43.28 -4.12
CA ASN A 819 -25.03 43.23 -2.68
C ASN A 819 -25.81 42.09 -1.99
N ALA A 820 -25.52 41.85 -0.71
CA ALA A 820 -26.14 40.76 0.04
C ALA A 820 -27.67 40.87 0.12
N ASN A 821 -28.21 42.09 0.18
CA ASN A 821 -29.65 42.33 0.23
C ASN A 821 -30.36 41.99 -1.09
N ARG A 822 -29.74 42.31 -2.25
CA ARG A 822 -30.27 41.97 -3.58
C ARG A 822 -30.40 40.45 -3.72
N TYR A 823 -29.36 39.69 -3.36
CA TYR A 823 -29.41 38.23 -3.29
C TYR A 823 -30.54 37.72 -2.40
N LYS A 824 -30.64 38.23 -1.16
CA LYS A 824 -31.65 37.81 -0.19
C LYS A 824 -33.07 37.96 -0.75
N VAL A 825 -33.41 39.14 -1.26
CA VAL A 825 -34.77 39.45 -1.74
C VAL A 825 -35.12 38.63 -2.99
N VAL A 826 -34.20 38.49 -3.94
CA VAL A 826 -34.47 37.75 -5.19
C VAL A 826 -34.57 36.24 -4.93
N ILE A 827 -33.65 35.65 -4.15
CA ILE A 827 -33.71 34.23 -3.75
C ILE A 827 -35.01 33.96 -2.99
N GLU A 828 -35.36 34.81 -2.01
CA GLU A 828 -36.59 34.65 -1.23
C GLU A 828 -37.84 34.71 -2.11
N SER A 829 -37.91 35.66 -3.04
CA SER A 829 -39.05 35.82 -3.94
C SER A 829 -39.23 34.59 -4.85
N CYS A 830 -38.13 34.03 -5.36
CA CYS A 830 -38.15 32.80 -6.17
C CYS A 830 -38.54 31.56 -5.34
N LEU A 831 -38.00 31.42 -4.12
CA LEU A 831 -38.36 30.31 -3.22
C LEU A 831 -39.84 30.36 -2.81
N LYS A 832 -40.38 31.57 -2.59
CA LYS A 832 -41.78 31.80 -2.20
C LYS A 832 -42.76 31.60 -3.36
N SER A 833 -42.39 31.96 -4.59
CA SER A 833 -43.27 31.84 -5.76
C SER A 833 -43.57 30.38 -6.13
N ASN A 834 -44.76 30.04 -6.61
CA ASN A 834 -45.07 28.70 -7.12
C ASN A 834 -44.62 28.46 -8.58
N GLU A 835 -43.94 29.44 -9.18
CA GLU A 835 -43.40 29.38 -10.55
C GLU A 835 -42.18 28.46 -10.66
N PHE A 836 -41.42 28.33 -9.57
CA PHE A 836 -40.19 27.52 -9.53
C PHE A 836 -40.26 26.45 -8.44
N ASP A 837 -39.68 25.30 -8.74
CA ASP A 837 -39.61 24.13 -7.87
C ASP A 837 -38.23 23.95 -7.24
N GLY A 838 -37.23 24.70 -7.70
CA GLY A 838 -35.89 24.79 -7.14
C GLY A 838 -35.17 26.07 -7.56
N VAL A 839 -34.14 26.45 -6.82
CA VAL A 839 -33.34 27.66 -7.09
C VAL A 839 -31.86 27.29 -7.14
N ILE A 840 -31.15 27.85 -8.13
CA ILE A 840 -29.70 27.81 -8.22
C ILE A 840 -29.19 29.25 -8.13
N ALA A 841 -28.49 29.55 -7.05
CA ALA A 841 -27.86 30.84 -6.84
C ALA A 841 -26.39 30.77 -7.23
N ILE A 842 -26.00 31.47 -8.28
CA ILE A 842 -24.62 31.69 -8.67
C ILE A 842 -24.15 32.94 -7.92
N THR A 843 -23.12 32.79 -7.10
CA THR A 843 -22.60 33.83 -6.21
C THR A 843 -21.11 34.03 -6.43
N LEU A 844 -20.75 35.12 -7.11
CA LEU A 844 -19.36 35.49 -7.36
C LEU A 844 -18.86 36.40 -6.24
N PHE A 845 -18.36 35.80 -5.16
CA PHE A 845 -17.84 36.50 -3.97
C PHE A 845 -16.73 37.53 -4.23
N GLN A 846 -16.22 37.64 -5.45
CA GLN A 846 -15.24 38.63 -5.87
C GLN A 846 -15.84 40.03 -6.06
N VAL A 847 -17.17 40.14 -6.19
CA VAL A 847 -17.87 41.41 -6.33
C VAL A 847 -17.65 42.28 -5.08
N PRO A 848 -17.05 43.49 -5.19
CA PRO A 848 -16.69 44.29 -4.01
C PRO A 848 -17.87 44.73 -3.15
N THR A 849 -19.05 44.89 -3.76
CA THR A 849 -20.29 45.29 -3.09
C THR A 849 -20.99 44.12 -2.41
N LEU A 850 -20.53 42.87 -2.61
CA LEU A 850 -21.14 41.69 -2.03
C LEU A 850 -20.55 41.39 -0.65
N GLU A 851 -21.31 41.70 0.38
CA GLU A 851 -20.87 41.52 1.76
C GLU A 851 -21.00 40.05 2.22
N LYS A 852 -20.20 39.65 3.22
CA LYS A 852 -20.12 38.24 3.69
C LYS A 852 -21.43 37.75 4.30
N GLU A 853 -22.30 38.65 4.70
CA GLU A 853 -23.64 38.46 5.25
C GLU A 853 -24.56 37.71 4.27
N VAL A 854 -24.26 37.73 2.96
CA VAL A 854 -25.00 36.94 1.96
C VAL A 854 -25.02 35.45 2.32
N VAL A 855 -23.94 34.93 2.92
CA VAL A 855 -23.86 33.54 3.39
C VAL A 855 -24.94 33.27 4.44
N ASP A 856 -25.07 34.16 5.42
CA ASP A 856 -26.02 34.00 6.52
C ASP A 856 -27.46 34.13 6.01
N HIS A 857 -27.72 35.02 5.04
CA HIS A 857 -29.01 35.12 4.36
C HIS A 857 -29.38 33.85 3.61
N ILE A 858 -28.47 33.29 2.81
CA ILE A 858 -28.71 32.06 2.05
C ILE A 858 -29.04 30.90 3.00
N VAL A 859 -28.28 30.73 4.09
CA VAL A 859 -28.53 29.69 5.10
C VAL A 859 -29.88 29.89 5.79
N GLN A 860 -30.24 31.12 6.14
CA GLN A 860 -31.55 31.43 6.73
C GLN A 860 -32.70 31.11 5.77
N LEU A 861 -32.56 31.44 4.49
CA LEU A 861 -33.57 31.14 3.47
C LEU A 861 -33.72 29.64 3.24
N HIS A 862 -32.61 28.89 3.17
CA HIS A 862 -32.65 27.43 3.09
C HIS A 862 -33.38 26.80 4.29
N LYS A 863 -33.15 27.29 5.52
CA LYS A 863 -33.87 26.81 6.71
C LYS A 863 -35.36 27.15 6.68
N LYS A 864 -35.72 28.32 6.15
CA LYS A 864 -37.09 28.84 6.09
C LYS A 864 -37.94 28.14 5.02
N TYR A 865 -37.38 27.84 3.85
CA TYR A 865 -38.12 27.30 2.71
C TYR A 865 -37.73 25.85 2.40
N LYS A 866 -38.72 25.01 2.11
CA LYS A 866 -38.54 23.58 1.82
C LYS A 866 -38.30 23.26 0.34
N LYS A 867 -37.83 24.22 -0.45
CA LYS A 867 -37.44 24.01 -1.84
C LYS A 867 -35.92 23.86 -1.94
N PRO A 868 -35.39 23.03 -2.84
CA PRO A 868 -33.96 22.91 -3.03
C PRO A 868 -33.35 24.25 -3.42
N LEU A 869 -32.27 24.61 -2.71
CA LEU A 869 -31.44 25.79 -2.95
C LEU A 869 -30.00 25.33 -3.09
N LEU A 870 -29.48 25.36 -4.31
CA LEU A 870 -28.08 25.03 -4.61
C LEU A 870 -27.30 26.32 -4.86
N VAL A 871 -26.03 26.35 -4.45
CA VAL A 871 -25.16 27.50 -4.69
C VAL A 871 -24.01 27.12 -5.62
N CYS A 872 -23.75 27.92 -6.65
CA CYS A 872 -22.51 27.87 -7.39
C CYS A 872 -21.61 29.03 -6.94
N ALA A 873 -20.41 28.74 -6.47
CA ALA A 873 -19.43 29.76 -6.11
C ALA A 873 -18.05 29.37 -6.65
N ALA A 874 -17.61 30.05 -7.71
CA ALA A 874 -16.32 29.83 -8.33
C ALA A 874 -15.25 30.75 -7.70
N GLY A 875 -14.10 30.19 -7.32
CA GLY A 875 -12.97 31.01 -6.86
C GLY A 875 -11.97 30.29 -5.96
N GLY A 876 -10.95 31.04 -5.53
CA GLY A 876 -9.81 30.55 -4.76
C GLY A 876 -10.05 30.50 -3.25
N LYS A 877 -9.04 30.88 -2.47
CA LYS A 877 -9.05 30.78 -1.00
C LYS A 877 -10.24 31.52 -0.34
N PHE A 878 -10.53 32.74 -0.79
CA PHE A 878 -11.63 33.55 -0.23
C PHE A 878 -12.99 32.89 -0.41
N THR A 879 -13.32 32.49 -1.65
CA THR A 879 -14.54 31.77 -2.00
C THR A 879 -14.67 30.47 -1.20
N ARG A 880 -13.60 29.66 -1.14
CA ARG A 880 -13.64 28.37 -0.41
C ARG A 880 -14.00 28.51 1.07
N GLU A 881 -13.54 29.57 1.73
CA GLU A 881 -13.89 29.82 3.14
C GLU A 881 -15.38 30.14 3.32
N LEU A 882 -15.96 30.94 2.42
CA LEU A 882 -17.39 31.24 2.45
C LEU A 882 -18.24 30.03 2.04
N SER A 883 -17.77 29.24 1.06
CA SER A 883 -18.40 27.98 0.66
C SER A 883 -18.44 26.97 1.82
N ARG A 884 -17.40 26.92 2.66
CA ARG A 884 -17.38 26.07 3.86
C ARG A 884 -18.50 26.44 4.83
N ARG A 885 -18.69 27.74 5.10
CA ARG A 885 -19.78 28.23 5.97
C ARG A 885 -21.17 27.90 5.41
N LEU A 886 -21.36 28.00 4.08
CA LEU A 886 -22.61 27.58 3.43
C LEU A 886 -22.86 26.07 3.60
N ASN A 887 -21.83 25.24 3.37
CA ASN A 887 -21.92 23.79 3.55
C ASN A 887 -22.23 23.41 5.01
N GLU A 888 -21.65 24.10 6.00
CA GLU A 888 -21.97 23.93 7.43
C GLU A 888 -23.43 24.31 7.76
N GLY A 889 -24.01 25.22 6.97
CA GLY A 889 -25.43 25.58 7.00
C GLY A 889 -26.34 24.61 6.22
N ASN A 890 -25.82 23.47 5.76
CA ASN A 890 -26.49 22.50 4.88
C ASN A 890 -26.91 23.07 3.52
N VAL A 891 -26.22 24.10 3.02
CA VAL A 891 -26.42 24.60 1.66
C VAL A 891 -25.27 24.11 0.79
N PRO A 892 -25.52 23.21 -0.19
CA PRO A 892 -24.46 22.61 -0.98
C PRO A 892 -23.91 23.62 -1.96
N VAL A 893 -22.58 23.77 -1.93
CA VAL A 893 -21.85 24.67 -2.83
C VAL A 893 -21.05 23.89 -3.86
N TYR A 894 -21.18 24.31 -5.12
CA TYR A 894 -20.53 23.73 -6.29
C TYR A 894 -19.56 24.75 -6.92
N PRO A 895 -18.41 24.32 -7.43
CA PRO A 895 -17.41 25.23 -7.98
C PRO A 895 -17.72 25.70 -9.40
N THR A 896 -18.65 25.04 -10.11
CA THR A 896 -19.06 25.42 -11.46
C THR A 896 -20.58 25.29 -11.63
N PRO A 897 -21.20 26.06 -12.55
CA PRO A 897 -22.64 25.98 -12.80
C PRO A 897 -23.11 24.59 -13.21
N GLU A 898 -22.34 23.91 -14.06
CA GLU A 898 -22.71 22.61 -14.61
C GLU A 898 -22.85 21.56 -13.51
N ARG A 899 -22.00 21.62 -12.48
CA ARG A 899 -22.06 20.73 -11.32
C ARG A 899 -23.31 20.95 -10.48
N ALA A 900 -23.68 22.22 -10.24
CA ALA A 900 -24.92 22.57 -9.55
C ALA A 900 -26.15 22.10 -10.34
N ILE A 901 -26.17 22.36 -11.65
CA ILE A 901 -27.26 22.01 -12.56
C ILE A 901 -27.44 20.50 -12.66
N LYS A 902 -26.37 19.74 -12.87
CA LYS A 902 -26.42 18.26 -12.89
C LYS A 902 -26.96 17.69 -11.59
N THR A 903 -26.63 18.30 -10.46
CA THR A 903 -27.15 17.87 -9.16
C THR A 903 -28.64 18.17 -9.02
N MET A 904 -29.10 19.36 -9.43
CA MET A 904 -30.53 19.66 -9.47
C MET A 904 -31.29 18.67 -10.37
N ALA A 905 -30.74 18.36 -11.55
CA ALA A 905 -31.31 17.36 -12.45
C ALA A 905 -31.35 15.96 -11.84
N ALA A 906 -30.34 15.57 -11.05
CA ALA A 906 -30.35 14.29 -10.33
C ALA A 906 -31.48 14.24 -9.28
N LEU A 907 -31.71 15.32 -8.52
CA LEU A 907 -32.82 15.44 -7.57
C LEU A 907 -34.18 15.30 -8.28
N VAL A 908 -34.36 15.98 -9.43
CA VAL A 908 -35.57 15.86 -10.27
C VAL A 908 -35.77 14.41 -10.75
N LYS A 909 -34.74 13.78 -11.33
CA LYS A 909 -34.80 12.39 -11.84
C LYS A 909 -35.20 11.41 -10.74
N TYR A 910 -34.67 11.58 -9.52
CA TYR A 910 -35.05 10.74 -8.39
C TYR A 910 -36.50 10.97 -7.97
N ARG A 911 -36.97 12.23 -7.97
CA ARG A 911 -38.38 12.54 -7.68
C ARG A 911 -39.32 11.89 -8.69
N GLU A 912 -39.02 11.98 -9.98
CA GLU A 912 -39.77 11.29 -11.05
C GLU A 912 -39.79 9.78 -10.83
N TRP A 913 -38.67 9.18 -10.41
CA TRP A 913 -38.63 7.77 -10.04
C TRP A 913 -39.58 7.45 -8.90
N LEU A 914 -39.67 8.27 -7.85
CA LEU A 914 -40.58 8.04 -6.74
C LEU A 914 -42.05 8.08 -7.15
N LYS A 915 -42.42 8.87 -8.17
CA LYS A 915 -43.79 8.94 -8.71
C LYS A 915 -44.22 7.72 -9.53
N LYS A 916 -43.27 6.99 -10.15
CA LYS A 916 -43.53 5.76 -10.91
C LYS A 916 -43.83 4.58 -10.01
#